data_AF-A0A2W7BB32-F1
#
_entry.id   AF-A0A2W7BB32-F1
#
_cell.length_a   1.000
_cell.length_b   1.000
_cell.length_c   1.000
_cell.angle_alpha   90.00
_cell.angle_beta   90.00
_cell.angle_gamma   90.00
#
_symmetry.space_group_name_H-M   'P 1'
#
loop_
_entity.id
_entity.type
_entity.pdbx_description
1 polymer ?
#
loop_
_entity_poly.entity_id
_entity_poly.type
_entity_poly.pdbx_seq_one_letter_code
_entity_poly.pdbx_strand_id
1 'polypeptide(L)'
;MLFLIISLSIALSGLLVAYALLAKVHSISVKSAANSNSGFYGAEGALNTRAEQLRSIFIDYRQPTGTSPTSLSACMDTDTTNNGSGDFSCQSQTFAASSASSNGLIAYSYVVDSSNGQATMGTVPPGESFQNLNMLEYRYSINSVTQQANASSGQVTAMTEMAIKSRLVPMFQFAAFYLNDLEILPGPVMNLSGPIHTNGNLYLGSDNGLNINSQVTLSKNLYSFRKNNNQTYPDGRVRIMNMAGTFLNLLFNGTGSTSPTTSAMDANRVATAWGSQVKLGIDALSIPNASILDLNGDYSQKADLKILYTPGSNATDIPFEMTSISRSSTGSVNSTTVLTEGERRSLLQPVLVSQDLANISDINYKPCTPLTDAQLGTTLTSIRNALKATPQAVDNTINQRNNLGNALYTALVSQTNFIVYNSGNPSFPVNSFAITSSIDSFPSTGDGSLTTSQKDSLKAATPQQIAAVLDRCFVSAPIQDIGRTTSPAFRNDREARDMRLLQINIESLAIWNKVGRYVTFSGNTVSNNNSGLGFSAEQRIFATESVASGAPAGSFQNLGLAGSDISEGGFVFHATINKTTYTAANSNQSPYGFALVQAQQLPGLAKIGNSDPTGLTFVSDQAVYVQGDYNTLNWQPASILADSLNVLSNACLNTNSVIHKASGANCNTGNGAAKIAPTPTTINSAFLAGTDITNSTAAPGYNGGLENYPRFLEGWGGVLLTYRGSFVSTSTPVHVRGTWSSQLYGAPNRNWDYDTRFNAAENLPPLAPRFVYLKQESFTRNYNQ
;
A
#
# COMPACT_ATOMS: atom_id res chain seq x y z
N MET A 1 -93.02 38.29 14.66
CA MET A 1 -91.64 38.57 15.13
C MET A 1 -90.98 37.33 15.75
N LEU A 2 -91.62 36.62 16.69
CA LEU A 2 -91.08 35.40 17.32
C LEU A 2 -90.72 34.28 16.31
N PHE A 3 -91.58 34.01 15.33
CA PHE A 3 -91.35 32.98 14.30
C PHE A 3 -90.10 33.25 13.44
N LEU A 4 -89.84 34.53 13.15
CA LEU A 4 -88.70 34.97 12.34
C LEU A 4 -87.40 34.84 13.12
N ILE A 5 -87.42 35.18 14.42
CA ILE A 5 -86.31 34.98 15.35
C ILE A 5 -86.00 33.48 15.53
N ILE A 6 -87.01 32.64 15.73
CA ILE A 6 -86.83 31.18 15.84
C ILE A 6 -86.26 30.59 14.54
N SER A 7 -86.79 30.97 13.37
CA SER A 7 -86.28 30.49 12.08
C SER A 7 -84.84 30.91 11.81
N LEU A 8 -84.47 32.14 12.16
CA LEU A 8 -83.11 32.66 12.02
C LEU A 8 -82.14 31.99 13.02
N SER A 9 -82.62 31.71 14.23
CA SER A 9 -81.84 31.02 15.27
C SER A 9 -81.57 29.57 14.89
N ILE A 10 -82.55 28.88 14.31
CA ILE A 10 -82.40 27.53 13.77
C ILE A 10 -81.44 27.55 12.57
N ALA A 11 -81.56 28.52 11.66
CA ALA A 11 -80.66 28.66 10.52
C ALA A 11 -79.21 28.94 10.94
N LEU A 12 -78.98 29.87 11.90
CA LEU A 12 -77.64 30.12 12.47
C LEU A 12 -77.08 28.89 13.19
N SER A 13 -77.92 28.17 13.95
CA SER A 13 -77.50 26.94 14.64
C SER A 13 -77.13 25.85 13.64
N GLY A 14 -77.89 25.72 12.54
CA GLY A 14 -77.57 24.81 11.44
C GLY A 14 -76.25 25.16 10.76
N LEU A 15 -75.98 26.45 10.53
CA LEU A 15 -74.72 26.93 9.98
C LEU A 15 -73.53 26.69 10.92
N LEU A 16 -73.73 26.86 12.24
CA LEU A 16 -72.70 26.59 13.25
C LEU A 16 -72.36 25.10 13.31
N VAL A 17 -73.36 24.22 13.26
CA VAL A 17 -73.16 22.76 13.21
C VAL A 17 -72.43 22.35 11.92
N ALA A 18 -72.83 22.92 10.77
CA ALA A 18 -72.14 22.67 9.50
C ALA A 18 -70.67 23.12 9.53
N TYR A 19 -70.39 24.31 10.08
CA TYR A 19 -69.02 24.80 10.26
C TYR A 19 -68.21 23.91 11.22
N ALA A 20 -68.81 23.48 12.34
CA ALA A 20 -68.14 22.58 13.30
C ALA A 20 -67.82 21.21 12.68
N LEU A 21 -68.73 20.66 11.86
CA LEU A 21 -68.50 19.43 11.10
C LEU A 21 -67.38 19.61 10.06
N LEU A 22 -67.39 20.70 9.30
CA LEU A 22 -66.34 21.02 8.32
C LEU A 22 -64.98 21.22 8.99
N ALA A 23 -64.92 21.95 10.10
CA ALA A 23 -63.71 22.15 10.89
C ALA A 23 -63.17 20.83 11.46
N LYS A 24 -64.05 19.93 11.91
CA LYS A 24 -63.67 18.60 12.39
C LYS A 24 -63.14 17.72 11.26
N VAL A 25 -63.81 17.68 10.10
CA VAL A 25 -63.35 16.93 8.92
C VAL A 25 -62.00 17.47 8.43
N HIS A 26 -61.84 18.80 8.38
CA HIS A 26 -60.59 19.43 8.01
C HIS A 26 -59.46 19.09 8.99
N SER A 27 -59.72 19.17 10.30
CA SER A 27 -58.75 18.80 11.34
C SER A 27 -58.32 17.33 11.26
N ILE A 28 -59.27 16.40 11.02
CA ILE A 28 -58.98 14.97 10.83
C ILE A 28 -58.13 14.76 9.58
N SER A 29 -58.48 15.41 8.47
CA SER A 29 -57.74 15.32 7.21
C SER A 29 -56.31 15.84 7.35
N VAL A 30 -56.12 17.01 7.95
CA VAL A 30 -54.80 17.60 8.21
C VAL A 30 -53.97 16.70 9.14
N LYS A 31 -54.57 16.15 10.21
CA LYS A 31 -53.87 15.23 11.11
C LYS A 31 -53.49 13.92 10.43
N SER A 32 -54.36 13.38 9.57
CA SER A 32 -54.06 12.17 8.78
C SER A 32 -52.92 12.40 7.79
N ALA A 33 -52.93 13.54 7.08
CA ALA A 33 -51.84 13.93 6.18
C ALA A 33 -50.52 14.14 6.92
N ALA A 34 -50.56 14.84 8.07
CA ALA A 34 -49.39 15.05 8.91
C ALA A 34 -48.82 13.72 9.42
N ASN A 35 -49.66 12.81 9.92
CA ASN A 35 -49.23 11.48 10.36
C ASN A 35 -48.61 10.68 9.21
N SER A 36 -49.21 10.72 8.02
CA SER A 36 -48.70 10.02 6.83
C SER A 36 -47.31 10.53 6.43
N ASN A 37 -47.11 11.85 6.44
CA ASN A 37 -45.80 12.45 6.15
C ASN A 37 -44.77 12.12 7.24
N SER A 38 -45.14 12.22 8.51
CA SER A 38 -44.25 11.84 9.61
C SER A 38 -43.86 10.36 9.54
N GLY A 39 -44.81 9.47 9.23
CA GLY A 39 -44.53 8.05 9.03
C GLY A 39 -43.60 7.80 7.84
N PHE A 40 -43.77 8.55 6.74
CA PHE A 40 -42.86 8.50 5.61
C PHE A 40 -41.42 8.91 6.01
N TYR A 41 -41.24 10.02 6.72
CA TYR A 41 -39.93 10.45 7.18
C TYR A 41 -39.31 9.49 8.21
N GLY A 42 -40.11 8.86 9.07
CA GLY A 42 -39.62 7.81 9.96
C GLY A 42 -39.12 6.58 9.21
N ALA A 43 -39.82 6.19 8.14
CA ALA A 43 -39.43 5.06 7.29
C ALA A 43 -38.16 5.40 6.51
N GLU A 44 -38.07 6.59 5.91
CA GLU A 44 -36.87 7.10 5.24
C GLU A 44 -35.68 7.19 6.20
N GLY A 45 -35.88 7.68 7.43
CA GLY A 45 -34.85 7.73 8.47
C GLY A 45 -34.30 6.35 8.84
N ALA A 46 -35.17 5.34 8.93
CA ALA A 46 -34.75 3.96 9.15
C ALA A 46 -33.97 3.39 7.95
N LEU A 47 -34.43 3.64 6.72
CA LEU A 47 -33.71 3.25 5.51
C LEU A 47 -32.29 3.83 5.47
N ASN A 48 -32.16 5.14 5.70
CA ASN A 48 -30.87 5.83 5.72
C ASN A 48 -29.94 5.30 6.81
N THR A 49 -30.47 4.98 7.99
CA THR A 49 -29.68 4.39 9.07
C THR A 49 -29.17 2.99 8.69
N ARG A 50 -29.99 2.16 8.06
CA ARG A 50 -29.57 0.83 7.58
C ARG A 50 -28.55 0.94 6.45
N ALA A 51 -28.71 1.90 5.54
CA ALA A 51 -27.72 2.16 4.50
C ALA A 51 -26.35 2.54 5.09
N GLU A 52 -26.30 3.41 6.11
CA GLU A 52 -25.05 3.77 6.78
C GLU A 52 -24.43 2.58 7.54
N GLN A 53 -25.23 1.75 8.20
CA GLN A 53 -24.74 0.53 8.83
C GLN A 53 -24.11 -0.41 7.79
N LEU A 54 -24.75 -0.63 6.63
CA LEU A 54 -24.18 -1.44 5.55
C LEU A 54 -22.88 -0.84 5.02
N ARG A 55 -22.84 0.48 4.81
CA ARG A 55 -21.62 1.19 4.40
C ARG A 55 -20.48 0.95 5.40
N SER A 56 -20.77 1.02 6.70
CA SER A 56 -19.76 0.84 7.75
C SER A 56 -19.09 -0.54 7.71
N ILE A 57 -19.84 -1.59 7.35
CA ILE A 57 -19.30 -2.96 7.23
C ILE A 57 -18.27 -3.04 6.11
N PHE A 58 -18.55 -2.43 4.96
CA PHE A 58 -17.65 -2.45 3.80
C PHE A 58 -16.36 -1.65 4.01
N ILE A 59 -16.37 -0.61 4.85
CA ILE A 59 -15.17 0.20 5.14
C ILE A 59 -14.06 -0.67 5.76
N ASP A 60 -14.45 -1.65 6.58
CA ASP A 60 -13.53 -2.60 7.24
C ASP A 60 -13.18 -3.80 6.34
N TYR A 61 -13.35 -3.70 5.01
CA TYR A 61 -13.18 -4.80 4.06
C TYR A 61 -14.02 -6.05 4.36
N ARG A 62 -15.08 -5.92 5.17
CA ARG A 62 -16.04 -6.98 5.47
C ARG A 62 -17.23 -6.88 4.52
N GLN A 63 -17.93 -8.00 4.35
CA GLN A 63 -19.21 -8.03 3.66
C GLN A 63 -20.32 -8.22 4.70
N PRO A 64 -21.49 -7.59 4.51
CA PRO A 64 -22.67 -7.88 5.31
C PRO A 64 -23.04 -9.37 5.24
N THR A 65 -23.43 -9.96 6.37
CA THR A 65 -23.77 -11.39 6.49
C THR A 65 -25.10 -11.61 7.20
N GLY A 66 -25.73 -12.75 6.97
CA GLY A 66 -26.94 -13.17 7.68
C GLY A 66 -28.03 -13.66 6.75
N THR A 67 -29.26 -13.69 7.27
CA THR A 67 -30.46 -14.09 6.53
C THR A 67 -31.53 -13.01 6.67
N SER A 68 -32.16 -12.63 5.57
CA SER A 68 -33.29 -11.71 5.59
C SER A 68 -34.53 -12.39 6.17
N PRO A 69 -35.43 -11.65 6.86
CA PRO A 69 -36.76 -12.15 7.18
C PRO A 69 -37.57 -12.43 5.90
N THR A 70 -38.63 -13.24 6.01
CA THR A 70 -39.48 -13.62 4.88
C THR A 70 -40.39 -12.48 4.41
N SER A 71 -40.68 -11.50 5.28
CA SER A 71 -41.46 -10.30 4.95
C SER A 71 -41.25 -9.19 5.98
N LEU A 72 -41.77 -8.00 5.66
CA LEU A 72 -41.79 -6.87 6.58
C LEU A 72 -42.74 -7.08 7.79
N SER A 73 -43.77 -7.93 7.65
CA SER A 73 -44.69 -8.26 8.74
C SER A 73 -44.04 -9.10 9.83
N ALA A 74 -43.05 -9.94 9.47
CA ALA A 74 -42.23 -10.69 10.42
C ALA A 74 -41.55 -9.73 11.42
N CYS A 75 -41.05 -8.59 10.94
CA CYS A 75 -40.41 -7.60 11.81
C CYS A 75 -41.35 -6.90 12.81
N MET A 76 -42.67 -7.00 12.64
CA MET A 76 -43.68 -6.32 13.47
C MET A 76 -44.48 -7.27 14.37
N ASP A 77 -44.24 -8.58 14.28
CA ASP A 77 -44.91 -9.57 15.10
C ASP A 77 -44.15 -9.85 16.41
N THR A 78 -44.66 -10.77 17.22
CA THR A 78 -44.02 -11.19 18.48
C THR A 78 -43.11 -12.42 18.33
N ASP A 79 -43.10 -13.05 17.15
CA ASP A 79 -42.31 -14.24 16.85
C ASP A 79 -40.91 -13.86 16.39
N THR A 80 -40.00 -13.74 17.35
CA THR A 80 -38.61 -13.38 17.04
C THR A 80 -37.82 -14.42 16.23
N THR A 81 -38.36 -15.62 15.99
CA THR A 81 -37.65 -16.69 15.25
C THR A 81 -37.60 -16.45 13.74
N ASN A 82 -38.48 -15.59 13.23
CA ASN A 82 -38.61 -15.28 11.81
C ASN A 82 -37.95 -13.94 11.40
N ASN A 83 -37.29 -13.25 12.35
CA ASN A 83 -36.70 -11.92 12.19
C ASN A 83 -35.44 -11.88 11.30
N GLY A 84 -35.02 -13.01 10.73
CA GLY A 84 -33.74 -13.14 10.07
C GLY A 84 -32.57 -13.14 11.06
N SER A 85 -31.35 -12.97 10.54
CA SER A 85 -30.12 -13.01 11.32
C SER A 85 -29.07 -12.02 10.82
N GLY A 86 -28.08 -11.73 11.66
CA GLY A 86 -26.92 -10.91 11.31
C GLY A 86 -27.30 -9.50 10.85
N ASP A 87 -26.54 -9.00 9.88
CA ASP A 87 -26.67 -7.67 9.31
C ASP A 87 -27.96 -7.49 8.51
N PHE A 88 -28.66 -8.58 8.17
CA PHE A 88 -29.89 -8.56 7.36
C PHE A 88 -31.19 -8.66 8.18
N SER A 89 -31.06 -8.92 9.48
CA SER A 89 -32.19 -9.07 10.41
C SER A 89 -33.05 -7.81 10.53
N CYS A 90 -34.25 -8.02 11.09
CA CYS A 90 -35.16 -6.97 11.50
C CYS A 90 -34.53 -6.05 12.56
N GLN A 91 -34.64 -4.74 12.34
CA GLN A 91 -34.26 -3.71 13.30
C GLN A 91 -35.39 -2.70 13.46
N SER A 92 -35.57 -2.18 14.68
CA SER A 92 -36.52 -1.13 14.98
C SER A 92 -35.84 0.16 15.44
N GLN A 93 -36.42 1.29 15.08
CA GLN A 93 -35.99 2.63 15.49
C GLN A 93 -37.19 3.46 15.93
N THR A 94 -37.06 4.11 17.07
CA THR A 94 -38.12 4.94 17.64
C THR A 94 -37.81 6.41 17.37
N PHE A 95 -38.77 7.13 16.80
CA PHE A 95 -38.68 8.56 16.56
C PHE A 95 -39.59 9.32 17.54
N ALA A 96 -39.04 10.37 18.15
CA ALA A 96 -39.76 11.20 19.09
C ALA A 96 -40.96 11.89 18.43
N ALA A 97 -41.99 12.16 19.23
CA ALA A 97 -43.14 12.93 18.78
C ALA A 97 -42.74 14.36 18.39
N SER A 98 -43.28 14.88 17.29
CA SER A 98 -43.01 16.24 16.81
C SER A 98 -43.62 17.34 17.70
N SER A 99 -44.47 16.97 18.65
CA SER A 99 -45.10 17.82 19.65
C SER A 99 -45.66 17.00 20.82
N ALA A 100 -45.98 17.64 21.95
CA ALA A 100 -46.68 17.01 23.08
C ALA A 100 -48.07 16.45 22.74
N SER A 101 -48.66 16.87 21.60
CA SER A 101 -49.99 16.44 21.12
C SER A 101 -49.96 15.33 20.07
N SER A 102 -48.78 14.82 19.72
CA SER A 102 -48.56 13.77 18.72
C SER A 102 -47.97 12.50 19.35
N ASN A 103 -48.22 11.34 18.74
CA ASN A 103 -47.57 10.09 19.12
C ASN A 103 -46.17 9.99 18.49
N GLY A 104 -45.24 9.33 19.16
CA GLY A 104 -43.98 8.90 18.55
C GLY A 104 -44.21 7.85 17.45
N LEU A 105 -43.19 7.59 16.66
CA LEU A 105 -43.22 6.58 15.60
C LEU A 105 -42.22 5.47 15.90
N ILE A 106 -42.53 4.26 15.47
CA ILE A 106 -41.59 3.15 15.43
C ILE A 106 -41.46 2.72 13.97
N ALA A 107 -40.24 2.74 13.46
CA ALA A 107 -39.89 2.23 12.15
C ALA A 107 -39.24 0.86 12.30
N TYR A 108 -39.71 -0.13 11.56
CA TYR A 108 -39.06 -1.42 11.41
C TYR A 108 -38.39 -1.48 10.04
N SER A 109 -37.25 -2.16 9.96
CA SER A 109 -36.49 -2.30 8.72
C SER A 109 -35.73 -3.61 8.65
N TYR A 110 -35.48 -4.09 7.44
CA TYR A 110 -34.60 -5.22 7.17
C TYR A 110 -33.90 -5.03 5.82
N VAL A 111 -32.87 -5.85 5.56
CA VAL A 111 -32.08 -5.78 4.34
C VAL A 111 -32.22 -7.09 3.58
N VAL A 112 -32.34 -7.00 2.26
CA VAL A 112 -32.29 -8.11 1.32
C VAL A 112 -31.03 -7.97 0.49
N ASP A 113 -30.18 -9.00 0.51
CA ASP A 113 -29.05 -9.10 -0.40
C ASP A 113 -29.54 -9.56 -1.78
N SER A 114 -29.62 -8.63 -2.73
CA SER A 114 -30.02 -8.93 -4.11
C SER A 114 -28.90 -9.57 -4.93
N SER A 115 -27.70 -9.66 -4.37
CA SER A 115 -26.50 -10.19 -5.02
C SER A 115 -26.13 -11.58 -4.53
N ASN A 116 -26.83 -12.13 -3.53
CA ASN A 116 -26.54 -13.42 -2.90
C ASN A 116 -25.05 -13.57 -2.52
N GLY A 117 -24.44 -12.51 -1.98
CA GLY A 117 -23.03 -12.46 -1.59
C GLY A 117 -22.02 -12.37 -2.73
N GLN A 118 -22.45 -12.30 -3.99
CA GLN A 118 -21.56 -12.28 -5.16
C GLN A 118 -21.45 -10.87 -5.75
N ALA A 119 -20.23 -10.33 -5.80
CA ALA A 119 -19.99 -9.02 -6.40
C ALA A 119 -20.04 -9.08 -7.94
N THR A 120 -20.57 -8.04 -8.57
CA THR A 120 -20.38 -7.82 -10.02
C THR A 120 -19.12 -7.02 -10.26
N MET A 121 -18.17 -7.58 -11.01
CA MET A 121 -16.99 -6.85 -11.50
C MET A 121 -17.36 -5.96 -12.69
N GLY A 122 -16.80 -4.76 -12.75
CA GLY A 122 -16.98 -3.87 -13.91
C GLY A 122 -16.27 -2.55 -13.74
N THR A 123 -16.63 -1.57 -14.56
CA THR A 123 -16.17 -0.20 -14.42
C THR A 123 -17.33 0.73 -14.07
N VAL A 124 -17.04 1.79 -13.34
CA VAL A 124 -18.03 2.83 -13.04
C VAL A 124 -18.49 3.46 -14.37
N PRO A 125 -19.82 3.57 -14.61
CA PRO A 125 -20.32 4.09 -15.86
C PRO A 125 -19.84 5.52 -16.21
N PRO A 126 -19.62 5.83 -17.50
CA PRO A 126 -19.33 7.20 -17.95
C PRO A 126 -20.37 8.21 -17.45
N GLY A 127 -19.92 9.40 -17.08
CA GLY A 127 -20.78 10.48 -16.54
C GLY A 127 -20.91 10.46 -15.01
N GLU A 128 -20.63 9.34 -14.35
CA GLU A 128 -20.67 9.23 -12.89
C GLU A 128 -19.39 9.75 -12.23
N SER A 129 -19.44 9.95 -10.91
CA SER A 129 -18.20 10.18 -10.14
C SER A 129 -17.38 8.91 -10.16
N PHE A 130 -16.08 9.03 -10.37
CA PHE A 130 -15.13 7.91 -10.52
C PHE A 130 -15.34 7.11 -11.81
N GLN A 131 -15.83 7.76 -12.87
CA GLN A 131 -16.11 7.12 -14.15
C GLN A 131 -14.89 6.37 -14.70
N ASN A 132 -15.16 5.24 -15.36
CA ASN A 132 -14.19 4.34 -15.98
C ASN A 132 -13.24 3.62 -15.01
N LEU A 133 -13.35 3.81 -13.69
CA LEU A 133 -12.54 3.07 -12.73
C LEU A 133 -13.12 1.68 -12.49
N ASN A 134 -12.24 0.68 -12.36
CA ASN A 134 -12.63 -0.67 -11.99
C ASN A 134 -13.30 -0.66 -10.60
N MET A 135 -14.35 -1.47 -10.45
CA MET A 135 -15.12 -1.58 -9.23
C MET A 135 -15.65 -3.00 -9.01
N LEU A 136 -15.91 -3.33 -7.74
CA LEU A 136 -16.84 -4.39 -7.36
C LEU A 136 -18.15 -3.75 -6.91
N GLU A 137 -19.27 -4.21 -7.45
CA GLU A 137 -20.61 -3.72 -7.11
C GLU A 137 -21.43 -4.80 -6.41
N TYR A 138 -21.98 -4.48 -5.24
CA TYR A 138 -22.98 -5.26 -4.52
C TYR A 138 -24.30 -4.48 -4.50
N ARG A 139 -25.42 -5.20 -4.55
CA ARG A 139 -26.78 -4.65 -4.57
C ARG A 139 -27.58 -5.15 -3.38
N TYR A 140 -28.21 -4.22 -2.68
CA TYR A 140 -29.10 -4.49 -1.56
C TYR A 140 -30.42 -3.75 -1.74
N SER A 141 -31.50 -4.37 -1.30
CA SER A 141 -32.79 -3.71 -1.09
C SER A 141 -33.03 -3.56 0.41
N ILE A 142 -33.27 -2.34 0.85
CA ILE A 142 -33.61 -2.02 2.24
C ILE A 142 -35.10 -1.74 2.28
N ASN A 143 -35.80 -2.45 3.15
CA ASN A 143 -37.24 -2.32 3.32
C ASN A 143 -37.52 -1.69 4.67
N SER A 144 -38.47 -0.75 4.74
CA SER A 144 -38.92 -0.17 5.99
C SER A 144 -40.41 0.07 6.04
N VAL A 145 -40.98 -0.12 7.24
CA VAL A 145 -42.35 0.24 7.59
C VAL A 145 -42.37 1.07 8.84
N THR A 146 -43.27 2.04 8.92
CA THR A 146 -43.53 2.78 10.14
C THR A 146 -44.92 2.56 10.68
N GLN A 147 -45.04 2.59 12.00
CA GLN A 147 -46.30 2.66 12.72
C GLN A 147 -46.22 3.70 13.84
N GLN A 148 -47.37 4.12 14.38
CA GLN A 148 -47.36 4.93 15.60
C GLN A 148 -47.01 4.04 16.80
N ALA A 149 -46.29 4.59 17.78
CA ALA A 149 -45.78 3.85 18.94
C ALA A 149 -46.87 3.12 19.77
N ASN A 150 -48.13 3.57 19.67
CA ASN A 150 -49.28 2.99 20.38
C ASN A 150 -50.28 2.30 19.44
N ALA A 151 -49.93 2.08 18.17
CA ALA A 151 -50.80 1.44 17.19
C ALA A 151 -50.79 -0.08 17.34
N SER A 152 -51.90 -0.75 17.01
CA SER A 152 -51.97 -2.20 16.90
C SER A 152 -51.00 -2.70 15.81
N SER A 153 -50.40 -3.88 15.98
CA SER A 153 -49.62 -4.54 14.92
C SER A 153 -50.49 -4.65 13.65
N GLY A 154 -50.04 -4.05 12.55
CA GLY A 154 -50.77 -3.94 11.28
C GLY A 154 -51.29 -2.55 10.90
N GLN A 155 -51.29 -1.56 11.81
CA GLN A 155 -51.60 -0.16 11.47
C GLN A 155 -50.35 0.59 10.99
N VAL A 156 -49.98 0.29 9.74
CA VAL A 156 -48.82 0.89 9.07
C VAL A 156 -49.15 2.29 8.54
N THR A 157 -48.21 3.22 8.70
CA THR A 157 -48.35 4.63 8.29
C THR A 157 -47.66 4.89 6.94
N ALA A 158 -46.52 4.24 6.70
CA ALA A 158 -45.83 4.24 5.42
C ALA A 158 -45.00 2.95 5.26
N MET A 159 -44.88 2.49 4.01
CA MET A 159 -43.95 1.45 3.59
C MET A 159 -43.07 2.00 2.48
N THR A 160 -41.77 1.81 2.60
CA THR A 160 -40.77 2.33 1.65
C THR A 160 -39.71 1.28 1.40
N GLU A 161 -39.21 1.27 0.17
CA GLU A 161 -38.09 0.43 -0.25
C GLU A 161 -37.02 1.32 -0.88
N MET A 162 -35.75 1.04 -0.56
CA MET A 162 -34.59 1.68 -1.16
C MET A 162 -33.67 0.61 -1.73
N ALA A 163 -33.43 0.66 -3.04
CA ALA A 163 -32.39 -0.13 -3.67
C ALA A 163 -31.08 0.66 -3.67
N ILE A 164 -30.01 0.06 -3.13
CA ILE A 164 -28.68 0.66 -3.09
C ILE A 164 -27.65 -0.23 -3.78
N LYS A 165 -26.65 0.43 -4.35
CA LYS A 165 -25.42 -0.16 -4.86
C LYS A 165 -24.27 0.22 -3.96
N SER A 166 -23.59 -0.76 -3.39
CA SER A 166 -22.29 -0.55 -2.73
C SER A 166 -21.18 -0.82 -3.74
N ARG A 167 -20.37 0.20 -4.01
CA ARG A 167 -19.23 0.10 -4.93
C ARG A 167 -17.94 0.20 -4.17
N LEU A 168 -17.08 -0.80 -4.38
CA LEU A 168 -15.72 -0.83 -3.87
C LEU A 168 -14.77 -0.51 -5.03
N VAL A 169 -14.10 0.63 -4.95
CA VAL A 169 -13.19 1.11 -6.00
C VAL A 169 -11.75 1.14 -5.47
N PRO A 170 -10.80 0.43 -6.11
CA PRO A 170 -9.38 0.53 -5.79
C PRO A 170 -8.82 1.95 -5.91
N MET A 171 -8.17 2.42 -4.85
CA MET A 171 -7.61 3.77 -4.71
C MET A 171 -6.33 3.96 -5.53
N PHE A 172 -5.64 2.88 -5.92
CA PHE A 172 -4.47 2.95 -6.79
C PHE A 172 -4.80 3.24 -8.27
N GLN A 173 -6.08 3.50 -8.55
CA GLN A 173 -6.54 4.00 -9.84
C GLN A 173 -6.55 5.53 -9.93
N PHE A 174 -5.92 6.23 -8.98
CA PHE A 174 -5.85 7.69 -8.94
C PHE A 174 -4.39 8.14 -9.09
N ALA A 175 -4.16 9.25 -9.79
CA ALA A 175 -2.88 9.94 -9.70
C ALA A 175 -2.64 10.45 -8.27
N ALA A 176 -3.69 11.02 -7.68
CA ALA A 176 -3.69 11.52 -6.30
C ALA A 176 -5.07 11.31 -5.65
N PHE A 177 -5.10 10.63 -4.50
CA PHE A 177 -6.28 10.46 -3.65
C PHE A 177 -5.96 10.95 -2.24
N TYR A 178 -6.73 11.92 -1.72
CA TYR A 178 -6.46 12.52 -0.41
C TYR A 178 -7.70 12.57 0.48
N LEU A 179 -7.56 12.13 1.73
CA LEU A 179 -8.59 12.33 2.76
C LEU A 179 -8.78 13.81 3.14
N ASN A 180 -7.68 14.56 3.19
CA ASN A 180 -7.68 15.97 3.55
C ASN A 180 -7.57 16.83 2.29
N ASP A 181 -7.52 18.15 2.46
CA ASP A 181 -7.25 19.09 1.36
C ASP A 181 -6.01 18.66 0.57
N LEU A 182 -6.12 18.73 -0.76
CA LEU A 182 -5.02 18.44 -1.69
C LEU A 182 -4.55 19.74 -2.31
N GLU A 183 -3.23 19.91 -2.37
CA GLU A 183 -2.60 20.96 -3.16
C GLU A 183 -1.67 20.33 -4.20
N ILE A 184 -1.62 20.91 -5.40
CA ILE A 184 -0.69 20.50 -6.46
C ILE A 184 -0.03 21.75 -7.02
N LEU A 185 1.23 21.97 -6.64
CA LEU A 185 2.06 23.09 -7.11
C LEU A 185 3.37 22.56 -7.71
N PRO A 186 3.36 22.14 -8.97
CA PRO A 186 4.55 21.62 -9.59
C PRO A 186 5.52 22.77 -9.88
N GLY A 187 6.80 22.56 -9.58
CA GLY A 187 7.88 23.46 -9.97
C GLY A 187 8.05 23.44 -11.50
N PRO A 188 8.55 22.34 -12.09
CA PRO A 188 8.52 22.13 -13.54
C PRO A 188 7.10 21.90 -14.09
N VAL A 189 6.95 21.85 -15.42
CA VAL A 189 5.68 21.42 -16.03
C VAL A 189 5.33 20.00 -15.60
N MET A 190 4.12 19.80 -15.08
CA MET A 190 3.61 18.49 -14.68
C MET A 190 2.39 18.10 -15.51
N ASN A 191 2.38 16.87 -16.01
CA ASN A 191 1.23 16.26 -16.67
C ASN A 191 0.74 15.13 -15.77
N LEU A 192 -0.55 15.13 -15.43
CA LEU A 192 -1.19 14.11 -14.63
C LEU A 192 -2.24 13.40 -15.47
N SER A 193 -1.95 12.14 -15.81
CA SER A 193 -2.73 11.28 -16.69
C SER A 193 -3.78 10.44 -15.94
N GLY A 194 -3.78 10.46 -14.61
CA GLY A 194 -4.70 9.71 -13.76
C GLY A 194 -5.73 10.59 -13.04
N PRO A 195 -6.86 10.01 -12.58
CA PRO A 195 -7.89 10.72 -11.83
C PRO A 195 -7.36 11.34 -10.54
N ILE A 196 -8.00 12.42 -10.08
CA ILE A 196 -7.66 13.13 -8.84
C ILE A 196 -8.90 13.19 -7.95
N HIS A 197 -8.72 12.86 -6.67
CA HIS A 197 -9.76 12.97 -5.66
C HIS A 197 -9.26 13.60 -4.35
N THR A 198 -10.07 14.47 -3.76
CA THR A 198 -9.91 14.90 -2.36
C THR A 198 -11.24 15.00 -1.63
N ASN A 199 -11.31 14.47 -0.41
CA ASN A 199 -12.43 14.70 0.52
C ASN A 199 -12.44 16.15 1.08
N GLY A 200 -11.42 16.95 0.77
CA GLY A 200 -11.27 18.33 1.18
C GLY A 200 -11.44 19.32 0.02
N ASN A 201 -10.78 20.47 0.17
CA ASN A 201 -10.60 21.46 -0.88
C ASN A 201 -9.42 21.07 -1.78
N LEU A 202 -9.49 21.45 -3.06
CA LEU A 202 -8.40 21.26 -4.02
C LEU A 202 -7.78 22.61 -4.38
N TYR A 203 -6.46 22.75 -4.20
CA TYR A 203 -5.69 23.95 -4.53
C TYR A 203 -4.74 23.63 -5.69
N LEU A 204 -4.94 24.27 -6.83
CA LEU A 204 -4.12 24.08 -8.02
C LEU A 204 -3.38 25.38 -8.35
N GLY A 205 -2.15 25.26 -8.80
CA GLY A 205 -1.36 26.42 -9.23
C GLY A 205 -0.07 25.97 -9.89
N SER A 206 0.55 26.82 -10.67
CA SER A 206 1.87 26.54 -11.25
C SER A 206 2.48 27.80 -11.84
N ASP A 207 3.80 27.95 -11.71
CA ASP A 207 4.56 28.96 -12.43
C ASP A 207 4.85 28.54 -13.89
N ASN A 208 5.04 27.23 -14.14
CA ASN A 208 5.47 26.71 -15.43
C ASN A 208 4.35 25.99 -16.20
N GLY A 209 3.54 25.17 -15.54
CA GLY A 209 2.37 24.51 -16.11
C GLY A 209 1.91 23.27 -15.35
N LEU A 210 0.60 23.07 -15.28
CA LEU A 210 -0.04 21.85 -14.77
C LEU A 210 -1.15 21.43 -15.75
N ASN A 211 -1.04 20.23 -16.32
CA ASN A 211 -2.05 19.68 -17.23
C ASN A 211 -2.65 18.41 -16.62
N ILE A 212 -3.96 18.39 -16.42
CA ILE A 212 -4.69 17.24 -15.88
C ILE A 212 -5.56 16.64 -16.98
N ASN A 213 -5.30 15.37 -17.31
CA ASN A 213 -5.94 14.61 -18.40
C ASN A 213 -6.87 13.52 -17.86
N SER A 214 -7.51 13.75 -16.72
CA SER A 214 -8.44 12.78 -16.14
C SER A 214 -9.45 13.44 -15.21
N GLN A 215 -10.36 12.65 -14.65
CA GLN A 215 -11.46 13.16 -13.85
C GLN A 215 -10.93 13.77 -12.55
N VAL A 216 -11.44 14.94 -12.19
CA VAL A 216 -11.18 15.60 -10.90
C VAL A 216 -12.46 15.57 -10.09
N THR A 217 -12.38 15.07 -8.87
CA THR A 217 -13.52 15.02 -7.94
C THR A 217 -13.12 15.58 -6.58
N LEU A 218 -14.01 16.34 -5.94
CA LEU A 218 -13.76 16.85 -4.60
C LEU A 218 -15.04 17.11 -3.82
N SER A 219 -14.95 17.00 -2.50
CA SER A 219 -16.09 17.23 -1.60
C SER A 219 -16.31 18.68 -1.21
N LYS A 220 -15.32 19.55 -1.40
CA LYS A 220 -15.43 20.99 -1.08
C LYS A 220 -15.14 21.85 -2.31
N ASN A 221 -14.35 22.91 -2.13
CA ASN A 221 -14.13 23.95 -3.13
C ASN A 221 -12.83 23.74 -3.91
N LEU A 222 -12.83 24.18 -5.17
CA LEU A 222 -11.67 24.23 -6.04
C LEU A 222 -11.09 25.66 -6.04
N TYR A 223 -9.77 25.77 -5.94
CA TYR A 223 -9.03 27.04 -5.88
C TYR A 223 -7.84 27.05 -6.85
N SER A 224 -7.45 28.25 -7.30
CA SER A 224 -6.30 28.48 -8.19
C SER A 224 -5.15 29.24 -7.51
N PHE A 225 -4.94 29.01 -6.21
CA PHE A 225 -3.95 29.70 -5.40
C PHE A 225 -3.28 28.75 -4.41
N ARG A 226 -2.12 29.15 -3.89
CA ARG A 226 -1.34 28.42 -2.90
C ARG A 226 -1.90 28.60 -1.50
N LYS A 227 -2.20 27.49 -0.82
CA LYS A 227 -2.90 27.48 0.47
C LYS A 227 -2.13 28.16 1.61
N ASN A 228 -0.80 28.13 1.62
CA ASN A 228 -0.01 28.58 2.77
C ASN A 228 0.28 30.09 2.85
N ASN A 229 0.10 30.82 1.76
CA ASN A 229 0.45 32.24 1.67
C ASN A 229 -0.46 33.02 0.71
N ASN A 230 -1.50 32.37 0.19
CA ASN A 230 -2.44 32.95 -0.78
C ASN A 230 -1.81 33.43 -2.09
N GLN A 231 -0.61 32.94 -2.45
CA GLN A 231 0.02 33.27 -3.73
C GLN A 231 -0.86 32.77 -4.89
N THR A 232 -1.20 33.68 -5.79
CA THR A 232 -2.04 33.40 -6.96
C THR A 232 -1.18 33.20 -8.21
N TYR A 233 -1.77 32.60 -9.24
CA TYR A 233 -1.08 32.27 -10.49
C TYR A 233 -1.80 32.87 -11.71
N PRO A 234 -1.09 33.22 -12.79
CA PRO A 234 -1.70 33.68 -14.04
C PRO A 234 -2.61 32.63 -14.71
N ASP A 235 -3.57 33.09 -15.51
CA ASP A 235 -4.38 32.20 -16.38
C ASP A 235 -3.49 31.42 -17.37
N GLY A 236 -3.98 30.28 -17.85
CA GLY A 236 -3.27 29.43 -18.82
C GLY A 236 -2.19 28.52 -18.24
N ARG A 237 -1.87 28.65 -16.94
CA ARG A 237 -0.88 27.78 -16.27
C ARG A 237 -1.47 26.45 -15.84
N VAL A 238 -2.70 26.43 -15.34
CA VAL A 238 -3.40 25.20 -14.95
C VAL A 238 -4.49 24.90 -15.97
N ARG A 239 -4.45 23.71 -16.55
CA ARG A 239 -5.38 23.26 -17.59
C ARG A 239 -5.93 21.89 -17.25
N ILE A 240 -7.25 21.72 -17.38
CA ILE A 240 -7.94 20.45 -17.18
C ILE A 240 -8.63 20.08 -18.49
N MET A 241 -8.42 18.86 -18.96
CA MET A 241 -9.08 18.35 -20.16
C MET A 241 -10.58 18.21 -19.90
N ASN A 242 -11.43 18.60 -20.85
CA ASN A 242 -12.86 18.38 -20.81
C ASN A 242 -13.26 17.03 -21.45
N MET A 243 -14.54 16.69 -21.42
CA MET A 243 -15.05 15.44 -21.99
C MET A 243 -14.82 15.32 -23.52
N ALA A 244 -14.64 16.42 -24.22
CA ALA A 244 -14.35 16.46 -25.66
C ALA A 244 -12.84 16.31 -25.99
N GLY A 245 -11.99 16.05 -24.99
CA GLY A 245 -10.55 15.89 -25.19
C GLY A 245 -9.78 17.21 -25.32
N THR A 246 -10.40 18.36 -25.01
CA THR A 246 -9.78 19.69 -25.13
C THR A 246 -9.36 20.23 -23.77
N PHE A 247 -8.12 20.73 -23.67
CA PHE A 247 -7.65 21.41 -22.47
C PHE A 247 -8.27 22.80 -22.31
N LEU A 248 -8.90 23.03 -21.15
CA LEU A 248 -9.47 24.33 -20.77
C LEU A 248 -8.69 24.94 -19.61
N ASN A 249 -8.46 26.25 -19.66
CA ASN A 249 -7.81 26.99 -18.58
C ASN A 249 -8.69 27.01 -17.32
N LEU A 250 -8.13 26.64 -16.18
CA LEU A 250 -8.85 26.60 -14.90
C LEU A 250 -9.42 27.96 -14.50
N LEU A 251 -8.59 29.01 -14.51
CA LEU A 251 -8.95 30.30 -13.93
C LEU A 251 -10.07 30.98 -14.73
N PHE A 252 -9.91 31.12 -16.06
CA PHE A 252 -10.97 31.69 -16.90
C PHE A 252 -12.26 30.85 -16.87
N ASN A 253 -12.19 29.53 -17.01
CA ASN A 253 -13.39 28.67 -17.05
C ASN A 253 -14.00 28.39 -15.67
N GLY A 254 -13.27 28.65 -14.59
CA GLY A 254 -13.77 28.56 -13.22
C GLY A 254 -14.32 29.88 -12.66
N THR A 255 -13.76 31.04 -13.02
CA THR A 255 -14.15 32.35 -12.42
C THR A 255 -14.84 33.33 -13.37
N GLY A 256 -14.57 33.25 -14.67
CA GLY A 256 -15.07 34.19 -15.68
C GLY A 256 -14.11 35.34 -15.94
N SER A 257 -12.96 35.32 -15.28
CA SER A 257 -11.90 36.32 -15.40
C SER A 257 -10.56 35.63 -15.61
N THR A 258 -9.65 36.31 -16.30
CA THR A 258 -8.23 35.91 -16.38
C THR A 258 -7.40 36.51 -15.25
N SER A 259 -8.00 37.33 -14.38
CA SER A 259 -7.32 37.94 -13.23
C SER A 259 -7.07 36.91 -12.13
N PRO A 260 -5.82 36.79 -11.62
CA PRO A 260 -5.50 35.90 -10.51
C PRO A 260 -6.37 36.19 -9.28
N THR A 261 -6.85 35.16 -8.59
CA THR A 261 -7.77 35.30 -7.45
C THR A 261 -7.55 34.24 -6.38
N THR A 262 -8.01 34.54 -5.16
CA THR A 262 -8.12 33.61 -4.04
C THR A 262 -9.55 33.10 -3.82
N SER A 263 -10.51 33.55 -4.63
CA SER A 263 -11.90 33.08 -4.57
C SER A 263 -12.01 31.63 -5.06
N ALA A 264 -13.00 30.91 -4.53
CA ALA A 264 -13.37 29.60 -5.05
C ALA A 264 -13.86 29.69 -6.50
N MET A 265 -13.62 28.65 -7.28
CA MET A 265 -14.22 28.51 -8.61
C MET A 265 -15.75 28.42 -8.49
N ASP A 266 -16.46 29.05 -9.43
CA ASP A 266 -17.92 29.00 -9.48
C ASP A 266 -18.40 27.62 -9.96
N ALA A 267 -19.27 26.98 -9.16
CA ALA A 267 -19.72 25.62 -9.42
C ALA A 267 -20.52 25.48 -10.73
N ASN A 268 -21.32 26.49 -11.10
CA ASN A 268 -22.11 26.44 -12.33
C ASN A 268 -21.21 26.56 -13.56
N ARG A 269 -20.19 27.43 -13.50
CA ARG A 269 -19.21 27.57 -14.58
C ARG A 269 -18.35 26.33 -14.72
N VAL A 270 -17.90 25.75 -13.61
CA VAL A 270 -17.16 24.48 -13.61
C VAL A 270 -18.00 23.35 -14.23
N ALA A 271 -19.26 23.20 -13.81
CA ALA A 271 -20.16 22.22 -14.38
C ALA A 271 -20.39 22.44 -15.90
N THR A 272 -20.50 23.70 -16.34
CA THR A 272 -20.66 24.04 -17.76
C THR A 272 -19.42 23.71 -18.59
N ALA A 273 -18.22 24.01 -18.06
CA ALA A 273 -16.97 23.83 -18.80
C ALA A 273 -16.50 22.37 -18.87
N TRP A 274 -16.70 21.59 -17.79
CA TRP A 274 -16.14 20.25 -17.67
C TRP A 274 -17.18 19.13 -17.50
N GLY A 275 -18.44 19.42 -17.19
CA GLY A 275 -19.47 18.40 -17.00
C GLY A 275 -19.08 17.39 -15.93
N SER A 276 -19.11 16.08 -16.26
CA SER A 276 -18.68 15.04 -15.33
C SER A 276 -17.17 14.97 -15.09
N GLN A 277 -16.37 15.70 -15.87
CA GLN A 277 -14.91 15.64 -15.80
C GLN A 277 -14.33 16.38 -14.59
N VAL A 278 -15.02 17.41 -14.09
CA VAL A 278 -14.70 18.09 -12.82
C VAL A 278 -15.97 18.17 -11.98
N LYS A 279 -16.02 17.43 -10.87
CA LYS A 279 -17.17 17.42 -9.95
C LYS A 279 -16.80 18.01 -8.60
N LEU A 280 -17.49 19.09 -8.24
CA LEU A 280 -17.36 19.76 -6.94
C LEU A 280 -18.47 19.32 -6.00
N GLY A 281 -18.23 19.37 -4.70
CA GLY A 281 -19.26 19.15 -3.68
C GLY A 281 -19.82 17.72 -3.65
N ILE A 282 -19.05 16.70 -4.06
CA ILE A 282 -19.49 15.31 -3.93
C ILE A 282 -19.40 14.84 -2.48
N ASP A 283 -20.21 13.86 -2.07
CA ASP A 283 -20.13 13.32 -0.71
C ASP A 283 -18.73 12.80 -0.38
N ALA A 284 -18.28 13.05 0.84
CA ALA A 284 -16.99 12.57 1.31
C ALA A 284 -16.96 11.03 1.32
N LEU A 285 -15.93 10.49 0.68
CA LEU A 285 -15.71 9.06 0.62
C LEU A 285 -15.32 8.54 1.99
N SER A 286 -15.88 7.39 2.37
CA SER A 286 -15.36 6.68 3.53
C SER A 286 -14.20 5.81 3.11
N ILE A 287 -13.14 5.87 3.90
CA ILE A 287 -11.90 5.15 3.66
C ILE A 287 -11.48 4.41 4.94
N PRO A 288 -10.71 3.31 4.80
CA PRO A 288 -10.18 2.60 5.95
C PRO A 288 -9.24 3.47 6.78
N ASN A 289 -9.20 3.20 8.09
CA ASN A 289 -8.33 3.92 9.02
C ASN A 289 -6.85 3.48 8.87
N ALA A 290 -5.92 4.20 9.52
CA ALA A 290 -4.49 3.86 9.46
C ALA A 290 -4.12 2.53 10.16
N SER A 291 -4.96 2.03 11.08
CA SER A 291 -4.69 0.79 11.83
C SER A 291 -4.74 -0.48 10.97
N ILE A 292 -5.22 -0.38 9.72
CA ILE A 292 -5.13 -1.48 8.75
C ILE A 292 -3.68 -1.94 8.50
N LEU A 293 -2.70 -1.06 8.76
CA LEU A 293 -1.27 -1.33 8.59
C LEU A 293 -0.63 -2.01 9.81
N ASP A 294 -1.29 -1.98 10.97
CA ASP A 294 -0.77 -2.53 12.23
C ASP A 294 -0.70 -4.06 12.22
N LEU A 295 -0.05 -4.64 13.24
CA LEU A 295 0.09 -6.09 13.41
C LEU A 295 -1.24 -6.85 13.44
N ASN A 296 -2.31 -6.21 13.90
CA ASN A 296 -3.66 -6.78 13.95
C ASN A 296 -4.52 -6.39 12.73
N GLY A 297 -4.02 -5.52 11.86
CA GLY A 297 -4.71 -5.06 10.67
C GLY A 297 -4.73 -6.09 9.54
N ASP A 298 -5.56 -5.83 8.54
CA ASP A 298 -5.83 -6.76 7.43
C ASP A 298 -4.59 -7.15 6.64
N TYR A 299 -3.67 -6.20 6.41
CA TYR A 299 -2.44 -6.46 5.67
C TYR A 299 -1.55 -7.46 6.40
N SER A 300 -1.42 -7.35 7.73
CA SER A 300 -0.72 -8.36 8.52
C SER A 300 -1.41 -9.71 8.39
N GLN A 301 -2.74 -9.79 8.56
CA GLN A 301 -3.46 -11.06 8.51
C GLN A 301 -3.32 -11.78 7.16
N LYS A 302 -3.22 -11.02 6.07
CA LYS A 302 -3.09 -11.52 4.69
C LYS A 302 -1.65 -11.59 4.16
N ALA A 303 -0.63 -11.18 4.93
CA ALA A 303 0.76 -11.20 4.49
C ALA A 303 1.38 -12.59 4.36
N ASP A 304 2.12 -12.84 3.29
CA ASP A 304 2.88 -14.09 3.05
C ASP A 304 4.22 -14.08 3.76
N LEU A 305 4.75 -12.90 4.02
CA LEU A 305 5.92 -12.71 4.86
C LEU A 305 5.63 -11.69 5.96
N LYS A 306 5.84 -12.10 7.21
CA LYS A 306 5.80 -11.19 8.35
C LYS A 306 7.19 -11.00 8.92
N ILE A 307 7.58 -9.75 9.14
CA ILE A 307 8.84 -9.36 9.76
C ILE A 307 8.53 -8.58 11.04
N LEU A 308 8.95 -9.12 12.18
CA LEU A 308 8.86 -8.44 13.46
C LEU A 308 10.25 -7.95 13.85
N TYR A 309 10.51 -6.65 13.69
CA TYR A 309 11.78 -6.03 14.04
C TYR A 309 11.91 -5.90 15.56
N THR A 310 13.01 -6.42 16.08
CA THR A 310 13.41 -6.41 17.48
C THR A 310 14.83 -5.82 17.56
N PRO A 311 15.01 -4.48 17.64
CA PRO A 311 16.29 -3.74 17.56
C PRO A 311 17.46 -4.11 18.53
N GLY A 312 17.58 -5.37 18.98
CA GLY A 312 18.49 -5.99 19.93
C GLY A 312 19.68 -5.19 20.47
N SER A 313 19.93 -5.32 21.76
CA SER A 313 20.92 -4.53 22.49
C SER A 313 22.38 -4.85 22.15
N ASN A 314 22.72 -6.10 21.79
CA ASN A 314 24.11 -6.55 21.60
C ASN A 314 24.42 -6.84 20.13
N ALA A 315 25.64 -6.57 19.65
CA ALA A 315 26.02 -6.75 18.24
C ALA A 315 25.72 -8.13 17.63
N THR A 316 25.62 -9.20 18.45
CA THR A 316 25.32 -10.57 18.02
C THR A 316 23.84 -10.94 18.01
N ASP A 317 22.95 -10.11 18.57
CA ASP A 317 21.53 -10.44 18.61
C ASP A 317 20.95 -10.34 17.20
N ILE A 318 20.11 -11.31 16.84
CA ILE A 318 19.35 -11.32 15.60
C ILE A 318 18.20 -10.33 15.77
N PRO A 319 18.18 -9.23 15.01
CA PRO A 319 17.34 -8.10 15.35
C PRO A 319 15.92 -8.24 14.78
N PHE A 320 15.47 -9.43 14.41
CA PHE A 320 14.13 -9.64 13.86
C PHE A 320 13.65 -11.07 14.04
N GLU A 321 12.34 -11.27 14.02
CA GLU A 321 11.70 -12.54 13.73
C GLU A 321 11.08 -12.48 12.33
N MET A 322 10.99 -13.64 11.68
CA MET A 322 10.44 -13.75 10.34
C MET A 322 9.56 -14.99 10.24
N THR A 323 8.36 -14.81 9.70
CA THR A 323 7.36 -15.86 9.55
C THR A 323 6.89 -15.89 8.10
N SER A 324 7.12 -17.01 7.42
CA SER A 324 6.57 -17.30 6.10
C SER A 324 5.20 -17.96 6.25
N ILE A 325 4.25 -17.57 5.40
CA ILE A 325 2.87 -18.05 5.40
C ILE A 325 2.52 -18.39 3.95
N SER A 326 2.04 -19.62 3.73
CA SER A 326 1.52 -20.06 2.44
C SER A 326 0.00 -20.19 2.53
N ARG A 327 -0.70 -19.67 1.51
CA ARG A 327 -2.17 -19.66 1.43
C ARG A 327 -2.69 -20.37 0.19
N SER A 328 -3.92 -20.85 0.27
CA SER A 328 -4.69 -21.34 -0.88
C SER A 328 -5.21 -20.17 -1.71
N SER A 329 -5.77 -20.47 -2.88
CA SER A 329 -6.45 -19.45 -3.70
C SER A 329 -7.59 -18.73 -3.00
N THR A 330 -8.29 -19.43 -2.11
CA THR A 330 -9.36 -18.85 -1.27
C THR A 330 -8.84 -18.07 -0.06
N GLY A 331 -7.53 -17.77 0.01
CA GLY A 331 -6.89 -17.04 1.10
C GLY A 331 -6.75 -17.81 2.42
N SER A 332 -7.10 -19.11 2.44
CA SER A 332 -6.99 -19.94 3.64
C SER A 332 -5.53 -20.29 3.92
N VAL A 333 -5.10 -20.21 5.18
CA VAL A 333 -3.71 -20.53 5.56
C VAL A 333 -3.48 -22.05 5.44
N ASN A 334 -2.55 -22.44 4.57
CA ASN A 334 -2.14 -23.83 4.39
C ASN A 334 -0.99 -24.20 5.33
N SER A 335 -0.02 -23.30 5.48
CA SER A 335 1.17 -23.52 6.32
C SER A 335 1.73 -22.21 6.84
N THR A 336 2.33 -22.26 8.02
CA THR A 336 3.07 -21.15 8.65
C THR A 336 4.39 -21.67 9.18
N THR A 337 5.50 -21.06 8.75
CA THR A 337 6.86 -21.43 9.16
C THR A 337 7.55 -20.22 9.79
N VAL A 338 7.93 -20.33 11.06
CA VAL A 338 8.80 -19.36 11.73
C VAL A 338 10.24 -19.74 11.45
N LEU A 339 11.05 -18.79 10.94
CA LEU A 339 12.45 -19.04 10.65
C LEU A 339 13.24 -19.27 11.95
N THR A 340 14.02 -20.35 11.95
CA THR A 340 14.94 -20.74 13.01
C THR A 340 16.06 -19.71 13.20
N GLU A 341 16.79 -19.81 14.32
CA GLU A 341 17.95 -18.96 14.60
C GLU A 341 18.98 -18.99 13.45
N GLY A 342 19.29 -20.19 12.94
CA GLY A 342 20.26 -20.39 11.87
C GLY A 342 19.88 -19.72 10.56
N GLU A 343 18.61 -19.82 10.17
CA GLU A 343 18.07 -19.20 8.97
C GLU A 343 18.15 -17.67 9.08
N ARG A 344 17.69 -17.10 10.21
CA ARG A 344 17.75 -15.66 10.44
C ARG A 344 19.18 -15.13 10.51
N ARG A 345 20.13 -15.88 11.07
CA ARG A 345 21.55 -15.52 11.04
C ARG A 345 22.09 -15.48 9.62
N SER A 346 21.74 -16.43 8.78
CA SER A 346 22.22 -16.45 7.40
C SER A 346 21.68 -15.28 6.56
N LEU A 347 20.51 -14.73 6.90
CA LEU A 347 19.97 -13.50 6.28
C LEU A 347 20.74 -12.22 6.67
N LEU A 348 21.55 -12.28 7.72
CA LEU A 348 22.44 -11.20 8.15
C LEU A 348 23.86 -11.36 7.57
N GLN A 349 24.08 -12.38 6.74
CA GLN A 349 25.36 -12.66 6.08
C GLN A 349 25.27 -12.40 4.57
N PRO A 350 26.39 -12.02 3.92
CA PRO A 350 26.48 -11.97 2.46
C PRO A 350 26.07 -13.29 1.78
N VAL A 351 25.59 -13.20 0.55
CA VAL A 351 25.09 -14.38 -0.20
C VAL A 351 26.10 -14.75 -1.27
N LEU A 352 26.61 -15.99 -1.23
CA LEU A 352 27.46 -16.51 -2.30
C LEU A 352 26.57 -16.95 -3.48
N VAL A 353 26.53 -16.14 -4.52
CA VAL A 353 25.68 -16.36 -5.69
C VAL A 353 26.13 -17.60 -6.47
N SER A 354 25.22 -18.33 -7.12
CA SER A 354 25.57 -19.46 -7.99
C SER A 354 26.32 -18.99 -9.24
N GLN A 355 27.00 -19.94 -9.91
CA GLN A 355 27.72 -19.65 -11.15
C GLN A 355 26.78 -19.13 -12.26
N ASP A 356 25.58 -19.72 -12.40
CA ASP A 356 24.62 -19.31 -13.44
C ASP A 356 24.16 -17.86 -13.27
N LEU A 357 23.90 -17.45 -12.03
CA LEU A 357 23.53 -16.07 -11.70
C LEU A 357 24.70 -15.09 -11.90
N ALA A 358 25.93 -15.50 -11.59
CA ALA A 358 27.12 -14.68 -11.85
C ALA A 358 27.45 -14.55 -13.35
N ASN A 359 26.99 -15.51 -14.16
CA ASN A 359 27.20 -15.56 -15.61
C ASN A 359 26.13 -14.84 -16.44
N ILE A 360 25.11 -14.24 -15.81
CA ILE A 360 24.13 -13.41 -16.50
C ILE A 360 24.87 -12.31 -17.30
N SER A 361 24.61 -12.27 -18.60
CA SER A 361 25.28 -11.36 -19.53
C SER A 361 24.62 -9.98 -19.61
N ASP A 362 23.30 -9.91 -19.40
CA ASP A 362 22.58 -8.65 -19.35
C ASP A 362 22.93 -7.90 -18.06
N ILE A 363 23.59 -6.76 -18.21
CA ILE A 363 24.05 -5.93 -17.09
C ILE A 363 22.91 -5.44 -16.20
N ASN A 364 21.70 -5.31 -16.74
CA ASN A 364 20.55 -4.86 -15.95
C ASN A 364 20.13 -5.93 -14.93
N TYR A 365 20.29 -7.21 -15.26
CA TYR A 365 19.88 -8.32 -14.42
C TYR A 365 21.03 -9.01 -13.68
N LYS A 366 22.27 -8.52 -13.87
CA LYS A 366 23.46 -9.16 -13.34
C LYS A 366 23.69 -8.75 -11.87
N PRO A 367 23.57 -9.68 -10.89
CA PRO A 367 23.63 -9.32 -9.48
C PRO A 367 25.04 -8.99 -8.98
N CYS A 368 26.07 -9.63 -9.55
CA CYS A 368 27.45 -9.37 -9.22
C CYS A 368 28.39 -9.84 -10.34
N THR A 369 29.66 -9.41 -10.30
CA THR A 369 30.70 -9.87 -11.23
C THR A 369 31.86 -10.50 -10.46
N PRO A 370 32.28 -11.74 -10.79
CA PRO A 370 33.49 -12.35 -10.22
C PRO A 370 34.74 -11.51 -10.50
N LEU A 371 35.78 -11.62 -9.66
CA LEU A 371 37.05 -10.91 -9.88
C LEU A 371 37.64 -11.28 -11.25
N THR A 372 38.19 -10.28 -11.94
CA THR A 372 38.90 -10.50 -13.22
C THR A 372 40.20 -11.28 -13.01
N ASP A 373 40.76 -11.87 -14.07
CA ASP A 373 42.06 -12.55 -14.00
C ASP A 373 43.19 -11.61 -13.55
N ALA A 374 43.13 -10.34 -13.95
CA ALA A 374 44.07 -9.32 -13.49
C ALA A 374 44.01 -9.12 -11.97
N GLN A 375 42.82 -9.20 -11.37
CA GLN A 375 42.62 -9.07 -9.92
C GLN A 375 42.96 -10.35 -9.15
N LEU A 376 42.88 -11.52 -9.79
CA LEU A 376 43.30 -12.80 -9.20
C LEU A 376 44.82 -12.99 -9.18
N GLY A 377 45.52 -12.40 -10.16
CA GLY A 377 46.92 -12.67 -10.38
C GLY A 377 47.16 -14.06 -11.00
N THR A 378 48.40 -14.29 -11.41
CA THR A 378 48.79 -15.43 -12.27
C THR A 378 48.45 -16.79 -11.66
N THR A 379 48.77 -17.00 -10.37
CA THR A 379 48.58 -18.29 -9.70
C THR A 379 47.10 -18.65 -9.60
N LEU A 380 46.25 -17.75 -9.09
CA LEU A 380 44.82 -18.03 -8.93
C LEU A 380 44.09 -18.11 -10.28
N THR A 381 44.52 -17.35 -11.29
CA THR A 381 44.03 -17.53 -12.66
C THR A 381 44.41 -18.90 -13.23
N SER A 382 45.62 -19.41 -12.95
CA SER A 382 46.00 -20.77 -13.36
C SER A 382 45.09 -21.84 -12.72
N ILE A 383 44.72 -21.65 -11.45
CA ILE A 383 43.80 -22.54 -10.73
C ILE A 383 42.40 -22.44 -11.34
N ARG A 384 41.88 -21.24 -11.53
CA ARG A 384 40.59 -21.01 -12.20
C ARG A 384 40.53 -21.76 -13.53
N ASN A 385 41.56 -21.62 -14.36
CA ASN A 385 41.63 -22.27 -15.66
C ASN A 385 41.76 -23.80 -15.56
N ALA A 386 42.54 -24.32 -14.60
CA ALA A 386 42.63 -25.75 -14.34
C ALA A 386 41.30 -26.35 -13.88
N LEU A 387 40.49 -25.58 -13.14
CA LEU A 387 39.19 -26.00 -12.66
C LEU A 387 38.05 -25.75 -13.66
N LYS A 388 38.24 -24.97 -14.72
CA LYS A 388 37.20 -24.76 -15.75
C LYS A 388 37.05 -26.07 -16.53
N ALA A 389 35.89 -26.72 -16.42
CA ALA A 389 35.65 -28.04 -16.99
C ALA A 389 35.86 -28.05 -18.51
N THR A 390 36.69 -28.99 -18.99
CA THR A 390 36.66 -29.44 -20.39
C THR A 390 35.53 -30.45 -20.57
N PRO A 391 34.95 -30.62 -21.78
CA PRO A 391 33.85 -31.55 -22.04
C PRO A 391 34.11 -33.04 -21.68
N GLN A 392 35.34 -33.41 -21.31
CA GLN A 392 35.74 -34.77 -20.93
C GLN A 392 35.86 -35.00 -19.40
N ALA A 393 35.79 -33.95 -18.56
CA ALA A 393 36.08 -34.02 -17.12
C ALA A 393 34.83 -33.96 -16.21
N VAL A 394 33.67 -34.38 -16.73
CA VAL A 394 32.40 -33.69 -16.44
C VAL A 394 31.80 -33.93 -15.04
N ASP A 395 32.15 -34.98 -14.29
CA ASP A 395 31.45 -35.22 -13.01
C ASP A 395 32.28 -34.91 -11.75
N ASN A 396 33.51 -35.43 -11.66
CA ASN A 396 34.30 -35.31 -10.42
C ASN A 396 34.78 -33.88 -10.14
N THR A 397 35.24 -33.16 -11.18
CA THR A 397 35.70 -31.77 -11.04
C THR A 397 34.54 -30.83 -10.72
N ILE A 398 33.36 -31.04 -11.31
CA ILE A 398 32.14 -30.28 -11.00
C ILE A 398 31.73 -30.50 -9.54
N ASN A 399 31.73 -31.76 -9.08
CA ASN A 399 31.43 -32.08 -7.69
C ASN A 399 32.40 -31.43 -6.71
N GLN A 400 33.71 -31.44 -7.00
CA GLN A 400 34.72 -30.79 -6.15
C GLN A 400 34.59 -29.26 -6.12
N ARG A 401 34.31 -28.63 -7.26
CA ARG A 401 34.00 -27.18 -7.32
C ARG A 401 32.77 -26.84 -6.49
N ASN A 402 31.71 -27.63 -6.61
CA ASN A 402 30.48 -27.44 -5.84
C ASN A 402 30.73 -27.64 -4.34
N ASN A 403 31.50 -28.66 -3.96
CA ASN A 403 31.88 -28.91 -2.56
C ASN A 403 32.70 -27.75 -1.98
N LEU A 404 33.66 -27.21 -2.73
CA LEU A 404 34.44 -26.05 -2.27
C LEU A 404 33.55 -24.81 -2.12
N GLY A 405 32.64 -24.57 -3.07
CA GLY A 405 31.66 -23.50 -2.97
C GLY A 405 30.72 -23.66 -1.78
N ASN A 406 30.26 -24.87 -1.49
CA ASN A 406 29.43 -25.19 -0.33
C ASN A 406 30.20 -25.01 0.98
N ALA A 407 31.44 -25.49 1.06
CA ALA A 407 32.29 -25.32 2.23
C ALA A 407 32.56 -23.83 2.51
N LEU A 408 32.82 -23.04 1.45
CA LEU A 408 33.00 -21.60 1.54
C LEU A 408 31.75 -20.90 2.08
N TYR A 409 30.56 -21.23 1.55
CA TYR A 409 29.31 -20.61 1.99
C TYR A 409 28.94 -21.05 3.41
N THR A 410 29.09 -22.34 3.74
CA THR A 410 28.87 -22.87 5.09
C THR A 410 29.77 -22.19 6.11
N ALA A 411 31.04 -21.96 5.79
CA ALA A 411 31.96 -21.24 6.66
C ALA A 411 31.50 -19.80 6.92
N LEU A 412 30.95 -19.12 5.91
CA LEU A 412 30.37 -17.78 6.07
C LEU A 412 29.15 -17.77 7.00
N VAL A 413 28.19 -18.67 6.78
CA VAL A 413 26.95 -18.70 7.59
C VAL A 413 27.15 -19.29 8.98
N SER A 414 28.31 -19.92 9.22
CA SER A 414 28.75 -20.37 10.55
C SER A 414 29.34 -19.25 11.41
N GLN A 415 29.55 -18.05 10.87
CA GLN A 415 30.09 -16.93 11.64
C GLN A 415 29.07 -16.43 12.66
N THR A 416 29.51 -16.28 13.91
CA THR A 416 28.69 -15.76 15.02
C THR A 416 28.52 -14.25 14.94
N ASN A 417 29.54 -13.56 14.41
CA ASN A 417 29.51 -12.13 14.09
C ASN A 417 29.01 -11.93 12.65
N PHE A 418 28.24 -10.86 12.45
CA PHE A 418 27.75 -10.48 11.12
C PHE A 418 28.89 -9.89 10.30
N ILE A 419 29.16 -10.47 9.12
CA ILE A 419 30.28 -10.07 8.27
C ILE A 419 29.91 -8.83 7.44
N VAL A 420 30.78 -7.83 7.46
CA VAL A 420 30.62 -6.62 6.65
C VAL A 420 30.92 -6.95 5.18
N TYR A 421 29.97 -6.69 4.29
CA TYR A 421 30.10 -6.92 2.85
C TYR A 421 30.92 -5.81 2.17
N ASN A 422 32.25 -5.80 2.22
CA ASN A 422 33.04 -4.74 1.56
C ASN A 422 33.15 -4.95 0.04
N SER A 423 32.23 -4.39 -0.76
CA SER A 423 32.24 -4.40 -2.24
C SER A 423 32.77 -5.70 -2.86
N GLY A 424 32.24 -6.84 -2.39
CA GLY A 424 32.62 -8.17 -2.86
C GLY A 424 33.66 -8.92 -2.03
N ASN A 425 34.32 -8.36 -1.02
CA ASN A 425 35.32 -9.10 -0.22
C ASN A 425 34.85 -9.32 1.24
N PRO A 426 33.97 -10.30 1.51
CA PRO A 426 33.63 -10.65 2.88
C PRO A 426 34.87 -11.21 3.59
N SER A 427 35.28 -10.60 4.69
CA SER A 427 36.44 -11.04 5.46
C SER A 427 36.02 -12.04 6.55
N PHE A 428 36.19 -13.33 6.28
CA PHE A 428 35.96 -14.39 7.27
C PHE A 428 37.05 -15.47 7.18
N PRO A 429 37.22 -16.30 8.23
CA PRO A 429 38.29 -17.30 8.26
C PRO A 429 38.16 -18.33 7.14
N VAL A 430 39.10 -18.32 6.19
CA VAL A 430 39.20 -19.32 5.11
C VAL A 430 39.88 -20.61 5.57
N ASN A 431 40.60 -20.57 6.69
CA ASN A 431 41.30 -21.71 7.28
C ASN A 431 40.38 -22.68 8.05
N SER A 432 39.07 -22.64 7.80
CA SER A 432 38.16 -23.63 8.39
C SER A 432 38.54 -25.03 7.90
N PHE A 433 38.35 -26.02 8.77
CA PHE A 433 38.66 -27.42 8.45
C PHE A 433 37.94 -27.90 7.18
N ALA A 434 36.68 -27.50 6.99
CA ALA A 434 35.87 -27.91 5.83
C ALA A 434 36.36 -27.31 4.50
N ILE A 435 36.79 -26.05 4.48
CA ILE A 435 37.36 -25.44 3.27
C ILE A 435 38.69 -26.13 2.95
N THR A 436 39.54 -26.29 3.96
CA THR A 436 40.86 -26.93 3.80
C THR A 436 40.72 -28.36 3.29
N SER A 437 39.82 -29.16 3.87
CA SER A 437 39.56 -30.53 3.43
C SER A 437 38.98 -30.58 2.02
N SER A 438 38.12 -29.62 1.65
CA SER A 438 37.62 -29.53 0.28
C SER A 438 38.73 -29.18 -0.73
N ILE A 439 39.66 -28.29 -0.37
CA ILE A 439 40.82 -27.96 -1.22
C ILE A 439 41.76 -29.17 -1.35
N ASP A 440 41.97 -29.91 -0.26
CA ASP A 440 42.83 -31.09 -0.27
C ASP A 440 42.26 -32.23 -1.11
N SER A 441 40.93 -32.29 -1.25
CA SER A 441 40.22 -33.31 -2.03
C SER A 441 40.42 -33.23 -3.55
N PHE A 442 40.91 -32.11 -4.09
CA PHE A 442 41.23 -31.99 -5.53
C PHE A 442 42.35 -32.98 -5.90
N PRO A 443 42.28 -33.66 -7.07
CA PRO A 443 43.30 -34.63 -7.45
C PRO A 443 44.63 -33.93 -7.71
N SER A 444 45.74 -34.65 -7.58
CA SER A 444 47.08 -34.13 -7.89
C SER A 444 47.51 -34.38 -9.34
N THR A 445 46.77 -35.20 -10.08
CA THR A 445 47.01 -35.54 -11.49
C THR A 445 45.69 -35.66 -12.25
N GLY A 446 45.72 -35.52 -13.58
CA GLY A 446 44.54 -35.58 -14.44
C GLY A 446 43.79 -34.24 -14.56
N ASP A 447 42.61 -34.27 -15.19
CA ASP A 447 41.79 -33.06 -15.38
C ASP A 447 41.25 -32.52 -14.05
N GLY A 448 41.22 -31.20 -13.90
CA GLY A 448 40.81 -30.57 -12.63
C GLY A 448 41.80 -30.76 -11.47
N SER A 449 43.02 -31.19 -11.76
CA SER A 449 44.05 -31.39 -10.73
C SER A 449 44.71 -30.10 -10.27
N LEU A 450 45.06 -30.05 -8.99
CA LEU A 450 45.77 -28.95 -8.36
C LEU A 450 47.07 -29.48 -7.75
N THR A 451 48.18 -28.83 -8.09
CA THR A 451 49.47 -29.07 -7.44
C THR A 451 49.42 -28.66 -5.96
N THR A 452 50.34 -29.18 -5.14
CA THR A 452 50.44 -28.77 -3.72
C THR A 452 50.57 -27.26 -3.55
N SER A 453 51.41 -26.61 -4.37
CA SER A 453 51.59 -25.16 -4.33
C SER A 453 50.31 -24.39 -4.71
N GLN A 454 49.52 -24.91 -5.66
CA GLN A 454 48.21 -24.34 -6.00
C GLN A 454 47.21 -24.52 -4.86
N LYS A 455 47.17 -25.69 -4.22
CA LYS A 455 46.32 -25.94 -3.04
C LYS A 455 46.68 -24.99 -1.89
N ASP A 456 47.96 -24.80 -1.61
CA ASP A 456 48.43 -23.88 -0.56
C ASP A 456 48.10 -22.42 -0.89
N SER A 457 48.24 -22.03 -2.17
CA SER A 457 47.83 -20.71 -2.65
C SER A 457 46.32 -20.48 -2.49
N LEU A 458 45.50 -21.51 -2.72
CA LEU A 458 44.05 -21.43 -2.56
C LEU A 458 43.63 -21.38 -1.08
N LYS A 459 44.35 -22.06 -0.18
CA LYS A 459 44.14 -21.97 1.28
C LYS A 459 44.50 -20.58 1.84
N ALA A 460 45.45 -19.89 1.21
CA ALA A 460 45.84 -18.53 1.57
C ALA A 460 44.98 -17.43 0.91
N ALA A 461 44.15 -17.79 -0.07
CA ALA A 461 43.33 -16.85 -0.82
C ALA A 461 42.17 -16.28 0.04
N THR A 462 41.73 -15.07 -0.28
CA THR A 462 40.54 -14.49 0.39
C THR A 462 39.26 -15.21 -0.04
N PRO A 463 38.17 -15.13 0.74
CA PRO A 463 36.89 -15.70 0.34
C PRO A 463 36.43 -15.28 -1.06
N GLN A 464 36.63 -14.01 -1.42
CA GLN A 464 36.28 -13.50 -2.74
C GLN A 464 37.17 -14.05 -3.86
N GLN A 465 38.45 -14.25 -3.58
CA GLN A 465 39.35 -14.91 -4.54
C GLN A 465 38.95 -16.36 -4.77
N ILE A 466 38.60 -17.11 -3.71
CA ILE A 466 38.09 -18.48 -3.82
C ILE A 466 36.77 -18.50 -4.60
N ALA A 467 35.82 -17.62 -4.27
CA ALA A 467 34.56 -17.50 -5.00
C ALA A 467 34.80 -17.21 -6.49
N ALA A 468 35.71 -16.29 -6.80
CA ALA A 468 36.02 -15.92 -8.17
C ALA A 468 36.75 -17.04 -8.94
N VAL A 469 37.61 -17.84 -8.30
CA VAL A 469 38.18 -19.06 -8.91
C VAL A 469 37.09 -20.05 -9.33
N LEU A 470 35.97 -20.06 -8.61
CA LEU A 470 34.79 -20.88 -8.91
C LEU A 470 33.80 -20.20 -9.88
N ASP A 471 34.17 -19.05 -10.47
CA ASP A 471 33.30 -18.22 -11.32
C ASP A 471 32.01 -17.75 -10.60
N ARG A 472 32.14 -17.50 -9.29
CA ARG A 472 31.08 -16.99 -8.41
C ARG A 472 31.47 -15.64 -7.81
N CYS A 473 30.51 -14.97 -7.18
CA CYS A 473 30.71 -13.72 -6.45
C CYS A 473 29.73 -13.63 -5.29
N PHE A 474 29.95 -12.66 -4.40
CA PHE A 474 29.03 -12.36 -3.31
C PHE A 474 28.13 -11.17 -3.66
N VAL A 475 26.92 -11.17 -3.11
CA VAL A 475 26.08 -9.97 -2.93
C VAL A 475 25.92 -9.66 -1.45
N SER A 476 25.38 -8.48 -1.15
CA SER A 476 25.15 -8.01 0.22
C SER A 476 24.25 -8.94 1.03
N ALA A 477 24.28 -8.79 2.35
CA ALA A 477 23.32 -9.46 3.22
C ALA A 477 21.88 -9.03 2.88
N PRO A 478 20.92 -9.98 2.85
CA PRO A 478 19.50 -9.70 2.65
C PRO A 478 18.92 -8.72 3.67
N ILE A 479 19.33 -8.83 4.93
CA ILE A 479 18.84 -8.01 6.05
C ILE A 479 20.03 -7.33 6.73
N GLN A 480 19.87 -6.05 7.08
CA GLN A 480 20.88 -5.28 7.82
C GLN A 480 20.22 -4.37 8.86
N ASP A 481 20.82 -4.23 10.04
CA ASP A 481 20.32 -3.40 11.14
C ASP A 481 21.11 -2.09 11.23
N ILE A 482 20.47 -1.01 10.80
CA ILE A 482 21.08 0.32 10.65
C ILE A 482 20.85 1.13 11.92
N GLY A 483 21.87 1.88 12.33
CA GLY A 483 21.86 2.71 13.54
C GLY A 483 22.15 1.93 14.82
N ARG A 484 22.42 0.62 14.73
CA ARG A 484 22.75 -0.22 15.90
C ARG A 484 24.03 0.21 16.59
N THR A 485 25.04 0.44 15.77
CA THR A 485 26.33 0.97 16.17
C THR A 485 26.43 2.39 15.66
N THR A 486 27.55 3.06 15.93
CA THR A 486 27.82 4.38 15.37
C THR A 486 27.99 4.37 13.85
N SER A 487 28.17 3.21 13.20
CA SER A 487 28.24 3.06 11.75
C SER A 487 27.79 1.67 11.29
N PRO A 488 26.81 1.54 10.39
CA PRO A 488 26.15 2.64 9.68
C PRO A 488 25.12 3.36 10.56
N ALA A 489 25.17 4.69 10.55
CA ALA A 489 24.21 5.54 11.24
C ALA A 489 23.18 6.08 10.24
N PHE A 490 21.98 6.37 10.74
CA PHE A 490 20.96 7.04 9.95
C PHE A 490 20.30 8.15 10.77
N ARG A 491 20.51 9.40 10.35
CA ARG A 491 19.84 10.58 10.89
C ARG A 491 18.71 11.00 9.96
N ASN A 492 17.50 11.07 10.51
CA ASN A 492 16.41 11.80 9.89
C ASN A 492 16.45 13.25 10.35
N ASP A 493 17.11 14.11 9.57
CA ASP A 493 17.25 15.54 9.90
C ASP A 493 15.90 16.28 9.87
N ARG A 494 14.94 15.83 9.06
CA ARG A 494 13.59 16.42 9.02
C ARG A 494 12.90 16.33 10.38
N GLU A 495 13.08 15.20 11.06
CA GLU A 495 12.54 14.98 12.41
C GLU A 495 13.52 15.34 13.53
N ALA A 496 14.76 15.71 13.18
CA ALA A 496 15.88 15.86 14.10
C ALA A 496 16.08 14.63 15.02
N ARG A 497 16.06 13.41 14.46
CA ARG A 497 16.23 12.16 15.22
C ARG A 497 17.15 11.15 14.55
N ASP A 498 17.85 10.38 15.38
CA ASP A 498 18.55 9.17 14.95
C ASP A 498 17.53 8.04 14.78
N MET A 499 17.67 7.29 13.71
CA MET A 499 16.78 6.20 13.36
C MET A 499 17.49 4.86 13.48
N ARG A 500 16.76 3.86 13.97
CA ARG A 500 17.08 2.44 13.88
C ARG A 500 16.24 1.82 12.77
N LEU A 501 16.88 1.38 11.70
CA LEU A 501 16.17 0.87 10.52
C LEU A 501 16.53 -0.59 10.28
N LEU A 502 15.53 -1.42 10.03
CA LEU A 502 15.76 -2.73 9.43
C LEU A 502 15.76 -2.56 7.90
N GLN A 503 16.94 -2.66 7.30
CA GLN A 503 17.10 -2.59 5.86
C GLN A 503 16.88 -3.97 5.24
N ILE A 504 16.11 -4.00 4.16
CA ILE A 504 15.80 -5.18 3.35
C ILE A 504 16.34 -4.94 1.95
N ASN A 505 17.31 -5.76 1.55
CA ASN A 505 17.87 -5.78 0.20
C ASN A 505 17.06 -6.77 -0.64
N ILE A 506 16.21 -6.26 -1.53
CA ILE A 506 15.21 -7.06 -2.25
C ILE A 506 15.88 -8.06 -3.21
N GLU A 507 16.90 -7.64 -3.95
CA GLU A 507 17.69 -8.53 -4.81
C GLU A 507 18.33 -9.68 -4.01
N SER A 508 19.03 -9.34 -2.93
CA SER A 508 19.75 -10.33 -2.12
C SER A 508 18.78 -11.28 -1.41
N LEU A 509 17.60 -10.80 -0.99
CA LEU A 509 16.54 -11.61 -0.39
C LEU A 509 15.99 -12.64 -1.39
N ALA A 510 15.72 -12.23 -2.63
CA ALA A 510 15.26 -13.14 -3.68
C ALA A 510 16.31 -14.21 -4.00
N ILE A 511 17.57 -13.81 -4.14
CA ILE A 511 18.69 -14.74 -4.38
C ILE A 511 18.85 -15.71 -3.19
N TRP A 512 18.82 -15.21 -1.95
CA TRP A 512 18.92 -16.06 -0.76
C TRP A 512 17.78 -17.09 -0.72
N ASN A 513 16.55 -16.72 -1.08
CA ASN A 513 15.42 -17.65 -1.07
C ASN A 513 15.54 -18.76 -2.13
N LYS A 514 16.53 -18.71 -3.02
CA LYS A 514 16.79 -19.76 -4.01
C LYS A 514 18.10 -20.50 -3.78
N VAL A 515 19.18 -19.78 -3.52
CA VAL A 515 20.53 -20.36 -3.41
C VAL A 515 21.14 -20.21 -2.01
N GLY A 516 20.40 -19.63 -1.07
CA GLY A 516 20.85 -19.41 0.30
C GLY A 516 21.16 -20.70 1.02
N ARG A 517 22.00 -20.59 2.06
CA ARG A 517 22.34 -21.71 2.94
C ARG A 517 22.31 -21.26 4.38
N TYR A 518 22.08 -22.20 5.29
CA TYR A 518 22.16 -21.95 6.72
C TYR A 518 22.78 -23.14 7.47
N VAL A 519 23.17 -22.91 8.71
CA VAL A 519 23.57 -23.93 9.68
C VAL A 519 22.75 -23.76 10.94
N THR A 520 22.62 -24.78 11.77
CA THR A 520 21.87 -24.65 13.02
C THR A 520 22.78 -24.19 14.15
N PHE A 521 22.19 -23.48 15.11
CA PHE A 521 22.89 -22.98 16.29
C PHE A 521 22.24 -23.54 17.56
N SER A 522 23.03 -23.65 18.62
CA SER A 522 22.58 -23.80 20.00
C SER A 522 23.37 -22.80 20.84
N GLY A 523 22.72 -21.72 21.27
CA GLY A 523 23.34 -20.68 22.12
C GLY A 523 24.60 -20.06 21.51
N ASN A 524 24.47 -19.31 20.41
CA ASN A 524 25.58 -18.68 19.67
C ASN A 524 26.68 -19.65 19.16
N THR A 525 26.54 -20.95 19.34
CA THR A 525 27.50 -21.97 18.88
C THR A 525 26.87 -22.78 17.76
N VAL A 526 27.62 -23.04 16.69
CA VAL A 526 27.14 -23.90 15.60
C VAL A 526 26.92 -25.31 16.14
N SER A 527 25.68 -25.81 16.07
CA SER A 527 25.30 -27.14 16.56
C SER A 527 25.34 -28.20 15.46
N ASN A 528 25.01 -27.82 14.22
CA ASN A 528 25.08 -28.72 13.06
C ASN A 528 25.32 -27.90 11.79
N ASN A 529 26.37 -28.26 11.05
CA ASN A 529 26.74 -27.65 9.78
C ASN A 529 26.51 -28.57 8.57
N ASN A 530 25.76 -29.67 8.76
CA ASN A 530 25.49 -30.70 7.74
C ASN A 530 26.79 -31.24 7.10
N SER A 531 27.74 -31.67 7.93
CA SER A 531 29.06 -32.18 7.49
C SER A 531 29.82 -31.20 6.59
N GLY A 532 29.70 -29.90 6.87
CA GLY A 532 30.32 -28.82 6.09
C GLY A 532 29.56 -28.43 4.82
N LEU A 533 28.48 -29.13 4.46
CA LEU A 533 27.66 -28.79 3.31
C LEU A 533 26.69 -27.65 3.62
N GLY A 534 26.23 -27.46 4.86
CA GLY A 534 25.13 -26.56 5.21
C GLY A 534 23.77 -27.08 4.73
N PHE A 535 22.68 -26.46 5.20
CA PHE A 535 21.31 -26.74 4.78
C PHE A 535 20.86 -25.76 3.69
N SER A 536 19.99 -26.20 2.77
CA SER A 536 19.43 -25.33 1.73
C SER A 536 18.40 -24.37 2.33
N ALA A 537 18.48 -23.10 1.96
CA ALA A 537 17.48 -22.08 2.28
C ALA A 537 16.43 -21.88 1.18
N GLU A 538 16.42 -22.76 0.18
CA GLU A 538 15.47 -22.68 -0.93
C GLU A 538 14.01 -22.67 -0.41
N GLN A 539 13.23 -21.70 -0.88
CA GLN A 539 11.81 -21.49 -0.57
C GLN A 539 11.47 -21.33 0.92
N ARG A 540 12.43 -20.89 1.74
CA ARG A 540 12.18 -20.71 3.20
C ARG A 540 11.41 -19.45 3.56
N ILE A 541 11.43 -18.42 2.70
CA ILE A 541 10.73 -17.15 2.92
C ILE A 541 9.42 -17.14 2.12
N PHE A 542 9.45 -17.68 0.90
CA PHE A 542 8.27 -17.82 0.04
C PHE A 542 8.48 -18.95 -0.96
N ALA A 543 7.38 -19.59 -1.40
CA ALA A 543 7.43 -20.54 -2.51
C ALA A 543 7.87 -19.82 -3.79
N THR A 544 8.68 -20.45 -4.64
CA THR A 544 9.07 -19.86 -5.92
C THR A 544 8.27 -20.45 -7.05
N GLU A 545 7.95 -19.66 -8.06
CA GLU A 545 7.35 -20.17 -9.29
C GLU A 545 8.30 -20.98 -10.14
N SER A 546 7.71 -21.74 -11.06
CA SER A 546 8.44 -22.30 -12.20
C SER A 546 9.00 -21.19 -13.11
N VAL A 547 10.06 -21.53 -13.86
CA VAL A 547 10.72 -20.60 -14.77
C VAL A 547 9.74 -20.05 -15.83
N ALA A 548 9.60 -18.72 -15.88
CA ALA A 548 8.83 -18.02 -16.90
C ALA A 548 9.70 -17.77 -18.15
N SER A 549 9.68 -18.71 -19.11
CA SER A 549 10.55 -18.69 -20.29
C SER A 549 10.38 -17.46 -21.21
N GLY A 550 9.22 -16.80 -21.18
CA GLY A 550 9.00 -15.57 -21.95
C GLY A 550 9.47 -14.27 -21.26
N ALA A 551 9.94 -14.34 -20.01
CA ALA A 551 10.43 -13.16 -19.29
C ALA A 551 11.84 -12.80 -19.80
N PRO A 552 12.29 -11.53 -19.63
CA PRO A 552 13.62 -11.12 -20.05
C PRO A 552 14.71 -12.06 -19.50
N ALA A 553 15.69 -12.40 -20.34
CA ALA A 553 16.77 -13.31 -19.96
C ALA A 553 17.53 -12.78 -18.72
N GLY A 554 17.73 -13.63 -17.72
CA GLY A 554 18.37 -13.24 -16.46
C GLY A 554 17.44 -12.57 -15.44
N SER A 555 16.19 -12.26 -15.78
CA SER A 555 15.21 -11.75 -14.80
C SER A 555 14.85 -12.80 -13.76
N PHE A 556 14.39 -12.39 -12.58
CA PHE A 556 13.98 -13.29 -11.49
C PHE A 556 12.90 -14.27 -11.95
N GLN A 557 11.98 -13.81 -12.79
CA GLN A 557 10.90 -14.62 -13.36
C GLN A 557 11.48 -15.66 -14.33
N ASN A 558 12.45 -15.27 -15.18
CA ASN A 558 13.14 -16.19 -16.09
C ASN A 558 14.03 -17.22 -15.38
N LEU A 559 14.43 -16.95 -14.13
CA LEU A 559 15.34 -17.80 -13.37
C LEU A 559 14.63 -18.61 -12.26
N GLY A 560 13.31 -18.50 -12.12
CA GLY A 560 12.56 -19.17 -11.04
C GLY A 560 12.92 -18.65 -9.65
N LEU A 561 13.29 -17.36 -9.56
CA LEU A 561 13.54 -16.61 -8.32
C LEU A 561 12.31 -15.83 -7.85
N ALA A 562 11.31 -15.66 -8.72
CA ALA A 562 10.07 -14.98 -8.39
C ALA A 562 9.19 -15.81 -7.46
N GLY A 563 8.43 -15.15 -6.60
CA GLY A 563 7.51 -15.75 -5.66
C GLY A 563 6.27 -16.32 -6.36
N SER A 564 5.91 -17.54 -5.98
CA SER A 564 4.61 -18.13 -6.24
C SER A 564 3.66 -17.67 -5.16
N ASP A 565 2.63 -16.96 -5.57
CA ASP A 565 1.45 -16.75 -4.75
C ASP A 565 0.22 -17.07 -5.59
N ILE A 566 -0.64 -17.91 -5.05
CA ILE A 566 -1.91 -18.28 -5.67
C ILE A 566 -3.09 -17.69 -4.91
N SER A 567 -2.84 -16.96 -3.81
CA SER A 567 -3.85 -16.42 -2.92
C SER A 567 -4.59 -15.22 -3.51
N GLU A 568 -5.88 -15.10 -3.18
CA GLU A 568 -6.72 -13.93 -3.50
C GLU A 568 -6.11 -12.56 -3.09
N GLY A 569 -5.09 -12.55 -2.22
CA GLY A 569 -4.44 -11.35 -1.73
C GLY A 569 -3.26 -10.87 -2.58
N GLY A 570 -2.62 -11.77 -3.33
CA GLY A 570 -1.32 -11.53 -3.95
C GLY A 570 -0.18 -11.35 -2.94
N PHE A 571 1.05 -11.31 -3.44
CA PHE A 571 2.24 -11.45 -2.62
C PHE A 571 2.52 -10.21 -1.74
N VAL A 572 2.42 -10.37 -0.41
CA VAL A 572 2.44 -9.27 0.56
C VAL A 572 3.50 -9.47 1.65
N PHE A 573 4.34 -8.45 1.85
CA PHE A 573 5.30 -8.35 2.95
C PHE A 573 4.78 -7.37 4.00
N HIS A 574 4.58 -7.85 5.23
CA HIS A 574 4.24 -7.00 6.38
C HIS A 574 5.41 -6.90 7.34
N ALA A 575 5.77 -5.69 7.72
CA ALA A 575 6.87 -5.41 8.61
C ALA A 575 6.47 -4.43 9.72
N THR A 576 6.71 -4.80 10.97
CA THR A 576 6.39 -3.97 12.15
C THR A 576 7.45 -4.12 13.24
N ILE A 577 7.42 -3.26 14.25
CA ILE A 577 8.30 -3.36 15.43
C ILE A 577 7.59 -4.13 16.54
N ASN A 578 8.34 -4.88 17.35
CA ASN A 578 7.84 -5.40 18.63
C ASN A 578 7.57 -4.24 19.60
N LYS A 579 6.39 -3.65 19.46
CA LYS A 579 5.89 -2.50 20.23
C LYS A 579 5.75 -2.78 21.73
N THR A 580 5.66 -4.05 22.14
CA THR A 580 5.60 -4.46 23.56
C THR A 580 6.95 -4.28 24.23
N THR A 581 8.03 -4.70 23.56
CA THR A 581 9.40 -4.55 24.08
C THR A 581 9.97 -3.16 23.78
N TYR A 582 9.66 -2.59 22.61
CA TYR A 582 10.19 -1.31 22.14
C TYR A 582 9.07 -0.26 22.09
N THR A 583 8.60 0.15 23.27
CA THR A 583 7.42 1.02 23.44
C THR A 583 7.51 2.38 22.74
N ALA A 584 8.72 2.89 22.49
CA ALA A 584 8.92 4.11 21.70
C ALA A 584 8.38 4.00 20.26
N ALA A 585 8.24 2.79 19.71
CA ALA A 585 7.61 2.54 18.42
C ALA A 585 6.11 2.88 18.38
N ASN A 586 5.44 2.92 19.55
CA ASN A 586 4.04 3.36 19.65
C ASN A 586 3.89 4.88 19.71
N SER A 587 4.97 5.62 19.97
CA SER A 587 4.91 7.07 20.05
C SER A 587 4.73 7.69 18.67
N ASN A 588 4.31 8.95 18.66
CA ASN A 588 4.32 9.79 17.46
C ASN A 588 5.71 10.31 17.08
N GLN A 589 6.74 9.87 17.80
CA GLN A 589 8.14 10.17 17.56
C GLN A 589 8.98 8.89 17.45
N SER A 590 8.40 7.83 16.87
CA SER A 590 9.09 6.55 16.70
C SER A 590 10.48 6.76 16.05
N PRO A 591 11.56 6.25 16.67
CA PRO A 591 12.89 6.27 16.09
C PRO A 591 13.14 5.02 15.23
N TYR A 592 12.10 4.28 14.85
CA TYR A 592 12.22 3.03 14.11
C TYR A 592 11.63 3.12 12.70
N GLY A 593 12.04 2.22 11.82
CA GLY A 593 11.48 2.11 10.47
C GLY A 593 12.14 1.01 9.64
N PHE A 594 11.82 1.00 8.36
CA PHE A 594 12.29 0.01 7.40
C PHE A 594 12.87 0.69 6.16
N ALA A 595 13.90 0.09 5.57
CA ALA A 595 14.46 0.59 4.32
C ALA A 595 14.42 -0.51 3.25
N LEU A 596 13.98 -0.15 2.04
CA LEU A 596 14.00 -1.04 0.88
C LEU A 596 15.11 -0.57 -0.06
N VAL A 597 16.07 -1.44 -0.34
CA VAL A 597 17.23 -1.14 -1.20
C VAL A 597 17.38 -2.19 -2.28
N GLN A 598 18.12 -1.86 -3.35
CA GLN A 598 18.42 -2.77 -4.47
C GLN A 598 17.15 -3.46 -5.01
N ALA A 599 16.12 -2.64 -5.27
CA ALA A 599 14.78 -3.08 -5.63
C ALA A 599 14.40 -2.73 -7.08
N GLN A 600 15.40 -2.55 -7.96
CA GLN A 600 15.20 -2.33 -9.39
C GLN A 600 14.35 -3.44 -10.03
N GLN A 601 14.54 -4.67 -9.55
CA GLN A 601 13.74 -5.83 -9.87
C GLN A 601 13.06 -6.34 -8.59
N LEU A 602 11.78 -6.71 -8.70
CA LEU A 602 11.00 -7.26 -7.60
C LEU A 602 10.75 -8.76 -7.79
N PRO A 603 10.66 -9.54 -6.70
CA PRO A 603 10.34 -10.97 -6.75
C PRO A 603 8.85 -11.27 -6.99
N GLY A 604 8.06 -10.36 -7.56
CA GLY A 604 6.70 -10.65 -8.04
C GLY A 604 6.70 -11.40 -9.38
N LEU A 605 5.56 -11.79 -9.93
CA LEU A 605 5.44 -12.39 -11.25
C LEU A 605 4.88 -11.41 -12.27
N ALA A 606 5.67 -11.17 -13.33
CA ALA A 606 5.15 -10.55 -14.53
C ALA A 606 4.32 -11.60 -15.28
N LYS A 607 3.20 -11.15 -15.85
CA LYS A 607 2.21 -11.91 -16.61
C LYS A 607 2.83 -12.80 -17.70
N ILE A 608 3.19 -14.04 -17.37
CA ILE A 608 3.41 -15.10 -18.36
C ILE A 608 2.79 -16.38 -17.83
N GLY A 609 1.57 -16.67 -18.30
CA GLY A 609 0.92 -17.97 -18.09
C GLY A 609 0.16 -18.17 -16.77
N ASN A 610 0.19 -17.21 -15.84
CA ASN A 610 -0.61 -17.26 -14.61
C ASN A 610 -1.88 -16.39 -14.74
N SER A 611 -3.02 -16.88 -14.25
CA SER A 611 -4.30 -16.14 -14.21
C SER A 611 -4.29 -15.01 -13.20
N ASP A 612 -3.28 -14.96 -12.33
CA ASP A 612 -3.09 -13.92 -11.33
C ASP A 612 -1.69 -13.29 -11.48
N PRO A 613 -1.56 -12.01 -11.87
CA PRO A 613 -0.29 -11.29 -11.83
C PRO A 613 0.08 -10.99 -10.36
N THR A 614 0.98 -11.77 -9.80
CA THR A 614 1.43 -11.56 -8.42
C THR A 614 2.38 -10.37 -8.36
N GLY A 615 1.85 -9.20 -8.01
CA GLY A 615 2.69 -8.05 -7.72
C GLY A 615 3.48 -8.21 -6.41
N LEU A 616 4.00 -7.10 -5.87
CA LEU A 616 4.52 -7.06 -4.50
C LEU A 616 3.94 -5.86 -3.75
N THR A 617 3.34 -6.12 -2.60
CA THR A 617 2.91 -5.07 -1.67
C THR A 617 3.75 -5.14 -0.40
N PHE A 618 4.54 -4.11 -0.14
CA PHE A 618 5.28 -3.94 1.11
C PHE A 618 4.49 -3.04 2.06
N VAL A 619 4.30 -3.48 3.31
CA VAL A 619 3.46 -2.82 4.29
C VAL A 619 4.19 -2.64 5.60
N SER A 620 4.13 -1.44 6.16
CA SER A 620 4.53 -1.16 7.53
C SER A 620 3.66 -0.11 8.19
N ASP A 621 3.39 -0.27 9.47
CA ASP A 621 2.84 0.76 10.34
C ASP A 621 3.88 1.82 10.74
N GLN A 622 5.07 1.82 10.15
CA GLN A 622 6.19 2.69 10.54
C GLN A 622 6.76 3.40 9.30
N ALA A 623 7.79 4.23 9.48
CA ALA A 623 8.42 4.90 8.35
C ALA A 623 9.10 3.91 7.41
N VAL A 624 8.86 4.08 6.11
CA VAL A 624 9.55 3.34 5.05
C VAL A 624 10.43 4.29 4.25
N TYR A 625 11.66 3.86 3.99
CA TYR A 625 12.66 4.56 3.18
C TYR A 625 12.90 3.76 1.91
N VAL A 626 12.47 4.29 0.78
CA VAL A 626 12.69 3.69 -0.55
C VAL A 626 13.98 4.27 -1.10
N GLN A 627 14.97 3.42 -1.33
CA GLN A 627 16.26 3.83 -1.82
C GLN A 627 16.41 3.49 -3.30
N GLY A 628 16.76 4.50 -4.09
CA GLY A 628 17.18 4.36 -5.47
C GLY A 628 16.07 3.92 -6.41
N ASP A 629 16.49 3.38 -7.54
CA ASP A 629 15.59 2.87 -8.56
C ASP A 629 14.77 1.69 -8.02
N TYR A 630 13.45 1.77 -8.22
CA TYR A 630 12.50 0.80 -7.69
C TYR A 630 11.57 0.32 -8.80
N ASN A 631 11.54 -1.00 -9.03
CA ASN A 631 10.66 -1.67 -9.98
C ASN A 631 10.80 -1.12 -11.42
N THR A 632 12.04 -0.92 -11.85
CA THR A 632 12.41 -0.39 -13.17
C THR A 632 12.71 -1.48 -14.18
N LEU A 633 13.04 -2.70 -13.73
CA LEU A 633 13.40 -3.84 -14.56
C LEU A 633 12.34 -4.93 -14.46
N ASN A 634 11.87 -5.39 -15.63
CA ASN A 634 10.76 -6.33 -15.76
C ASN A 634 9.59 -5.98 -14.83
N TRP A 635 8.99 -4.81 -15.07
CA TRP A 635 8.00 -4.18 -14.20
C TRP A 635 6.95 -5.16 -13.65
N GLN A 636 6.61 -4.96 -12.37
CA GLN A 636 5.57 -5.67 -11.64
C GLN A 636 4.51 -4.72 -11.08
N PRO A 637 3.25 -5.14 -10.92
CA PRO A 637 2.33 -4.44 -10.02
C PRO A 637 2.97 -4.32 -8.64
N ALA A 638 3.14 -3.11 -8.11
CA ALA A 638 3.84 -2.95 -6.83
C ALA A 638 3.29 -1.80 -6.01
N SER A 639 3.20 -2.00 -4.69
CA SER A 639 2.83 -0.92 -3.77
C SER A 639 3.65 -0.90 -2.49
N ILE A 640 3.75 0.29 -1.91
CA ILE A 640 4.35 0.52 -0.60
C ILE A 640 3.34 1.27 0.26
N LEU A 641 2.94 0.65 1.37
CA LEU A 641 2.02 1.18 2.36
C LEU A 641 2.81 1.43 3.64
N ALA A 642 2.85 2.67 4.10
CA ALA A 642 3.69 3.08 5.23
C ALA A 642 2.97 4.09 6.13
N ASP A 643 3.43 4.25 7.37
CA ASP A 643 3.01 5.40 8.19
C ASP A 643 3.49 6.72 7.57
N SER A 644 4.76 6.74 7.15
CA SER A 644 5.33 7.81 6.36
C SER A 644 6.29 7.27 5.31
N LEU A 645 6.29 7.91 4.14
CA LEU A 645 7.10 7.50 3.01
C LEU A 645 8.26 8.47 2.77
N ASN A 646 9.46 7.94 2.66
CA ASN A 646 10.69 8.69 2.44
C ASN A 646 11.41 8.14 1.21
N VAL A 647 12.05 9.02 0.43
CA VAL A 647 12.80 8.64 -0.76
C VAL A 647 14.26 9.07 -0.61
N LEU A 648 15.15 8.13 -0.94
CA LEU A 648 16.60 8.30 -0.99
C LEU A 648 17.09 7.99 -2.41
N SER A 649 18.10 8.69 -2.88
CA SER A 649 18.64 8.56 -4.23
C SER A 649 19.48 7.29 -4.42
N ASN A 650 19.83 7.00 -5.69
CA ASN A 650 20.79 5.94 -6.02
C ASN A 650 22.18 6.14 -5.39
N ALA A 651 22.53 7.38 -4.98
CA ALA A 651 23.80 7.68 -4.33
C ALA A 651 23.84 7.30 -2.83
N CYS A 652 22.69 6.96 -2.22
CA CYS A 652 22.58 6.75 -0.78
C CYS A 652 22.98 5.34 -0.31
N LEU A 653 23.74 4.59 -1.10
CA LEU A 653 24.33 3.31 -0.69
C LEU A 653 25.84 3.41 -0.59
N ASN A 654 26.40 2.77 0.43
CA ASN A 654 27.85 2.54 0.48
C ASN A 654 28.26 1.30 -0.33
N THR A 655 29.56 0.99 -0.30
CA THR A 655 30.16 -0.19 -0.95
C THR A 655 29.55 -1.52 -0.52
N ASN A 656 28.80 -1.52 0.58
CA ASN A 656 28.18 -2.70 1.15
C ASN A 656 26.68 -2.79 0.81
N SER A 657 26.20 -1.93 -0.11
CA SER A 657 24.77 -1.76 -0.39
C SER A 657 23.95 -1.44 0.86
N VAL A 658 24.55 -0.67 1.79
CA VAL A 658 23.90 -0.23 3.02
C VAL A 658 23.64 1.28 2.97
N ILE A 659 22.47 1.73 3.41
CA ILE A 659 22.22 3.16 3.61
C ILE A 659 23.04 3.68 4.78
N HIS A 660 23.64 4.84 4.59
CA HIS A 660 24.33 5.55 5.66
C HIS A 660 24.09 7.05 5.50
N LYS A 661 23.70 7.68 6.60
CA LYS A 661 23.42 9.11 6.63
C LYS A 661 23.70 9.68 8.01
N ALA A 662 24.81 10.40 8.14
CA ALA A 662 25.03 11.32 9.25
C ALA A 662 24.12 12.56 9.12
N SER A 663 24.02 13.36 10.19
CA SER A 663 23.29 14.64 10.14
C SER A 663 23.82 15.57 9.03
N GLY A 664 22.96 16.45 8.52
CA GLY A 664 23.26 17.33 7.39
C GLY A 664 22.62 16.85 6.08
N ALA A 665 22.47 17.74 5.10
CA ALA A 665 21.93 17.37 3.79
C ALA A 665 22.75 16.23 3.15
N ASN A 666 22.07 15.34 2.43
CA ASN A 666 22.64 14.22 1.68
C ASN A 666 23.15 13.03 2.52
N CYS A 667 23.33 11.90 1.83
CA CYS A 667 23.93 10.69 2.37
C CYS A 667 25.47 10.74 2.33
N ASN A 668 26.13 9.81 3.02
CA ASN A 668 27.57 9.62 3.02
C ASN A 668 27.87 8.13 3.14
N THR A 669 29.02 7.65 2.65
CA THR A 669 29.32 6.21 2.60
C THR A 669 29.75 5.60 3.94
N GLY A 670 29.94 6.42 4.98
CA GLY A 670 30.34 6.00 6.31
C GLY A 670 30.69 7.18 7.22
N ASN A 671 31.05 6.89 8.47
CA ASN A 671 31.42 7.94 9.43
C ASN A 671 32.63 8.76 8.95
N GLY A 672 32.49 10.09 8.98
CA GLY A 672 33.53 11.02 8.53
C GLY A 672 33.72 11.08 7.01
N ALA A 673 33.02 10.24 6.23
CA ALA A 673 33.04 10.33 4.78
C ALA A 673 32.32 11.59 4.29
N ALA A 674 32.77 12.11 3.14
CA ALA A 674 32.15 13.25 2.51
C ALA A 674 30.69 12.97 2.12
N LYS A 675 29.87 14.02 2.14
CA LYS A 675 28.49 13.97 1.64
C LYS A 675 28.48 13.79 0.13
N ILE A 676 27.56 12.97 -0.37
CA ILE A 676 27.45 12.63 -1.79
C ILE A 676 26.19 13.29 -2.35
N ALA A 677 26.31 14.01 -3.47
CA ALA A 677 25.15 14.61 -4.12
C ALA A 677 24.17 13.53 -4.60
N PRO A 678 22.84 13.78 -4.53
CA PRO A 678 21.87 12.83 -5.03
C PRO A 678 21.98 12.65 -6.54
N THR A 679 21.63 11.47 -7.02
CA THR A 679 21.64 11.10 -8.43
C THR A 679 20.22 10.84 -8.94
N PRO A 680 19.98 10.90 -10.27
CA PRO A 680 18.68 10.58 -10.83
C PRO A 680 18.15 9.23 -10.35
N THR A 681 16.85 9.18 -10.09
CA THR A 681 16.17 7.99 -9.56
C THR A 681 14.81 7.81 -10.21
N THR A 682 14.44 6.57 -10.52
CA THR A 682 13.16 6.18 -11.11
C THR A 682 12.41 5.19 -10.23
N ILE A 683 11.17 5.50 -9.87
CA ILE A 683 10.34 4.68 -9.00
C ILE A 683 9.02 4.37 -9.71
N ASN A 684 8.69 3.08 -9.82
CA ASN A 684 7.41 2.61 -10.32
C ASN A 684 6.64 1.86 -9.22
N SER A 685 5.79 2.54 -8.47
CA SER A 685 5.02 1.91 -7.38
C SER A 685 3.84 2.78 -6.94
N ALA A 686 2.73 2.15 -6.56
CA ALA A 686 1.66 2.85 -5.86
C ALA A 686 2.06 3.09 -4.39
N PHE A 687 1.78 4.28 -3.88
CA PHE A 687 2.07 4.65 -2.50
C PHE A 687 0.80 4.92 -1.72
N LEU A 688 0.75 4.40 -0.50
CA LEU A 688 -0.16 4.85 0.54
C LEU A 688 0.66 5.22 1.77
N ALA A 689 0.52 6.46 2.22
CA ALA A 689 1.21 6.94 3.40
C ALA A 689 0.48 8.13 4.01
N GLY A 690 0.73 8.33 5.30
CA GLY A 690 0.34 9.56 5.95
C GLY A 690 1.11 10.74 5.37
N THR A 691 0.43 11.86 5.16
CA THR A 691 1.08 13.12 4.80
C THR A 691 0.97 14.10 5.96
N ASP A 692 2.07 14.77 6.31
CA ASP A 692 2.14 15.56 7.54
C ASP A 692 1.21 16.78 7.54
N ILE A 693 1.23 17.49 8.66
CA ILE A 693 0.63 18.80 8.83
C ILE A 693 1.80 19.74 9.12
N THR A 694 2.18 20.66 8.23
CA THR A 694 3.10 21.76 8.57
C THR A 694 2.31 22.95 9.08
N ASN A 695 2.86 23.60 10.10
CA ASN A 695 2.37 24.89 10.52
C ASN A 695 2.90 25.94 9.56
N SER A 696 2.04 26.44 8.68
CA SER A 696 2.30 27.70 7.99
C SER A 696 1.65 28.84 8.76
N THR A 697 2.20 30.05 8.64
CA THR A 697 1.64 31.26 9.27
C THR A 697 0.22 31.59 8.78
N ALA A 698 -0.18 31.13 7.58
CA ALA A 698 -1.54 31.34 7.06
C ALA A 698 -2.49 30.14 7.25
N ALA A 699 -1.95 28.92 7.47
CA ALA A 699 -2.72 27.70 7.70
C ALA A 699 -1.96 26.78 8.67
N PRO A 700 -2.35 26.72 9.96
CA PRO A 700 -1.94 25.64 10.86
C PRO A 700 -2.60 24.37 10.33
N GLY A 701 -1.85 23.43 9.72
CA GLY A 701 -2.58 22.37 9.00
C GLY A 701 -1.91 21.62 7.85
N TYR A 702 -0.85 22.13 7.26
CA TYR A 702 -0.65 22.05 5.82
C TYR A 702 0.71 21.48 5.44
N ASN A 703 0.86 20.46 4.59
CA ASN A 703 2.18 19.91 4.21
C ASN A 703 2.77 20.37 2.87
N GLY A 704 2.12 21.28 2.16
CA GLY A 704 2.49 21.56 0.77
C GLY A 704 2.16 20.40 -0.17
N GLY A 705 1.01 19.75 0.03
CA GLY A 705 0.34 18.98 -1.02
C GLY A 705 1.08 17.77 -1.56
N LEU A 706 0.85 17.50 -2.86
CA LEU A 706 1.41 16.38 -3.61
C LEU A 706 2.93 16.46 -3.66
N GLU A 707 3.48 17.66 -3.85
CA GLU A 707 4.91 17.88 -4.08
C GLU A 707 5.80 17.50 -2.87
N ASN A 708 5.19 17.34 -1.70
CA ASN A 708 5.82 16.93 -0.44
C ASN A 708 5.26 15.60 0.11
N TYR A 709 4.51 14.85 -0.69
CA TYR A 709 4.02 13.53 -0.30
C TYR A 709 5.18 12.60 0.05
N PRO A 710 6.17 12.34 -0.82
CA PRO A 710 7.42 11.72 -0.39
C PRO A 710 8.23 12.72 0.41
N ARG A 711 8.78 12.26 1.52
CA ARG A 711 9.74 13.03 2.31
C ARG A 711 11.14 12.86 1.74
N PHE A 712 11.85 13.97 1.61
CA PHE A 712 13.23 13.99 1.10
C PHE A 712 14.22 14.36 2.19
N LEU A 713 15.41 13.77 2.09
CA LEU A 713 16.51 13.88 3.06
C LEU A 713 17.84 14.34 2.41
N GLU A 714 17.77 14.70 1.13
CA GLU A 714 18.90 15.07 0.28
C GLU A 714 18.60 16.38 -0.47
N GLY A 715 19.63 17.06 -0.93
CA GLY A 715 19.56 18.26 -1.76
C GLY A 715 19.32 17.93 -3.23
N TRP A 716 18.08 17.62 -3.63
CA TRP A 716 17.74 17.20 -4.99
C TRP A 716 17.67 18.34 -6.03
N GLY A 717 18.14 19.55 -5.70
CA GLY A 717 18.07 20.69 -6.62
C GLY A 717 18.71 20.35 -7.98
N GLY A 718 17.92 20.41 -9.05
CA GLY A 718 18.37 20.07 -10.42
C GLY A 718 18.44 18.57 -10.74
N VAL A 719 18.20 17.68 -9.77
CA VAL A 719 18.25 16.23 -9.93
C VAL A 719 16.87 15.68 -10.25
N LEU A 720 16.78 14.79 -11.24
CA LEU A 720 15.53 14.21 -11.71
C LEU A 720 15.05 13.08 -10.78
N LEU A 721 13.80 13.20 -10.30
CA LEU A 721 13.05 12.07 -9.76
C LEU A 721 11.91 11.76 -10.72
N THR A 722 12.01 10.60 -11.37
CA THR A 722 10.94 10.05 -12.20
C THR A 722 10.07 9.15 -11.34
N TYR A 723 8.78 9.44 -11.28
CA TYR A 723 7.81 8.63 -10.55
C TYR A 723 6.65 8.25 -11.46
N ARG A 724 6.31 6.96 -11.50
CA ARG A 724 5.09 6.45 -12.11
C ARG A 724 4.35 5.65 -11.05
N GLY A 725 3.15 6.06 -10.69
CA GLY A 725 2.40 5.35 -9.66
C GLY A 725 1.10 6.03 -9.27
N SER A 726 0.73 5.90 -8.01
CA SER A 726 -0.49 6.47 -7.43
C SER A 726 -0.15 7.01 -6.05
N PHE A 727 -0.48 8.26 -5.76
CA PHE A 727 -0.33 8.82 -4.42
C PHE A 727 -1.64 8.75 -3.65
N VAL A 728 -1.68 7.95 -2.57
CA VAL A 728 -2.85 7.84 -1.69
C VAL A 728 -2.50 8.32 -0.29
N SER A 729 -3.22 9.32 0.23
CA SER A 729 -3.05 9.84 1.58
C SER A 729 -4.35 9.65 2.37
N THR A 730 -4.40 8.62 3.20
CA THR A 730 -5.59 8.28 4.00
C THR A 730 -5.58 8.87 5.41
N SER A 731 -4.46 9.43 5.86
CA SER A 731 -4.33 9.97 7.21
C SER A 731 -3.14 10.92 7.33
N THR A 732 -2.92 11.45 8.53
CA THR A 732 -1.62 12.00 8.93
C THR A 732 -0.78 10.90 9.58
N PRO A 733 0.55 10.93 9.47
CA PRO A 733 1.43 9.96 10.10
C PRO A 733 1.17 9.86 11.62
N VAL A 734 0.97 8.65 12.10
CA VAL A 734 0.71 8.29 13.50
C VAL A 734 2.02 8.15 14.27
N HIS A 735 3.07 7.57 13.67
CA HIS A 735 4.27 7.13 14.39
C HIS A 735 5.52 7.97 14.11
N VAL A 736 5.78 8.33 12.86
CA VAL A 736 6.94 9.12 12.48
C VAL A 736 6.47 10.47 11.99
N ARG A 737 6.04 11.32 12.92
CA ARG A 737 5.68 12.72 12.68
C ARG A 737 6.61 13.68 13.42
N GLY A 738 6.69 14.91 12.92
CA GLY A 738 7.41 15.99 13.58
C GLY A 738 7.44 17.26 12.76
N THR A 739 7.96 18.31 13.40
CA THR A 739 7.81 19.68 12.93
C THR A 739 8.82 20.00 11.85
N TRP A 740 8.31 20.51 10.74
CA TRP A 740 9.09 21.02 9.62
C TRP A 740 9.90 22.26 10.04
N SER A 741 11.10 22.05 10.59
CA SER A 741 11.88 23.11 11.27
C SER A 741 13.28 23.34 10.70
N SER A 742 13.92 22.31 10.13
CA SER A 742 15.28 22.39 9.57
C SER A 742 15.40 21.59 8.26
N GLN A 743 14.77 22.08 7.19
CA GLN A 743 14.81 21.38 5.91
C GLN A 743 16.19 21.45 5.30
N LEU A 744 16.93 20.37 5.46
CA LEU A 744 18.20 20.13 4.77
C LEU A 744 17.95 19.35 3.48
N TYR A 745 16.93 19.76 2.72
CA TYR A 745 16.55 19.15 1.45
C TYR A 745 16.28 20.22 0.39
N GLY A 746 16.53 19.87 -0.87
CA GLY A 746 16.13 20.65 -2.05
C GLY A 746 15.16 19.82 -2.87
N ALA A 747 14.11 20.42 -3.44
CA ALA A 747 13.12 19.68 -4.21
C ALA A 747 13.70 19.12 -5.52
N PRO A 748 13.32 17.89 -5.93
CA PRO A 748 13.76 17.33 -7.19
C PRO A 748 13.10 18.02 -8.38
N ASN A 749 13.70 17.87 -9.55
CA ASN A 749 12.98 18.00 -10.81
C ASN A 749 11.98 16.84 -10.88
N ARG A 750 10.69 17.15 -10.75
CA ARG A 750 9.61 16.17 -10.67
C ARG A 750 9.12 15.78 -12.06
N ASN A 751 9.47 14.58 -12.50
CA ASN A 751 8.82 13.92 -13.63
C ASN A 751 7.85 12.89 -13.06
N TRP A 752 6.75 13.37 -12.46
CA TRP A 752 5.77 12.53 -11.78
C TRP A 752 4.50 12.45 -12.61
N ASP A 753 4.02 11.23 -12.83
CA ASP A 753 2.76 10.96 -13.49
C ASP A 753 2.12 9.69 -12.90
N TYR A 754 0.84 9.51 -13.18
CA TYR A 754 0.11 8.29 -12.88
C TYR A 754 0.65 7.10 -13.70
N ASP A 755 0.70 5.92 -13.08
CA ASP A 755 0.97 4.69 -13.83
C ASP A 755 -0.31 4.18 -14.49
N THR A 756 -0.49 4.49 -15.78
CA THR A 756 -1.68 4.12 -16.55
C THR A 756 -1.90 2.61 -16.67
N ARG A 757 -0.89 1.78 -16.35
CA ARG A 757 -1.06 0.32 -16.30
C ARG A 757 -2.07 -0.09 -15.22
N PHE A 758 -2.21 0.67 -14.14
CA PHE A 758 -3.18 0.44 -13.06
C PHE A 758 -4.65 0.62 -13.48
N ASN A 759 -4.92 1.10 -14.71
CA ASN A 759 -6.27 1.10 -15.27
C ASN A 759 -6.77 -0.31 -15.60
N ALA A 760 -5.87 -1.28 -15.76
CA ALA A 760 -6.23 -2.69 -15.90
C ALA A 760 -6.32 -3.29 -14.50
N ALA A 761 -7.45 -3.92 -14.16
CA ALA A 761 -7.70 -4.47 -12.82
C ALA A 761 -6.65 -5.49 -12.42
N GLU A 762 -6.17 -6.29 -13.37
CA GLU A 762 -5.11 -7.26 -13.15
C GLU A 762 -3.76 -6.61 -12.82
N ASN A 763 -3.50 -5.38 -13.26
CA ASN A 763 -2.23 -4.71 -12.99
C ASN A 763 -2.22 -3.96 -11.65
N LEU A 764 -3.30 -4.05 -10.87
CA LEU A 764 -3.35 -3.45 -9.54
C LEU A 764 -2.43 -4.21 -8.58
N PRO A 765 -1.68 -3.50 -7.72
CA PRO A 765 -0.88 -4.16 -6.69
C PRO A 765 -1.71 -5.08 -5.78
N PRO A 766 -1.11 -6.16 -5.25
CA PRO A 766 -1.71 -7.03 -4.24
C PRO A 766 -2.36 -6.24 -3.11
N LEU A 767 -3.59 -6.63 -2.73
CA LEU A 767 -4.37 -5.94 -1.69
C LEU A 767 -4.49 -4.41 -1.90
N ALA A 768 -4.61 -3.94 -3.15
CA ALA A 768 -4.85 -2.52 -3.43
C ALA A 768 -6.02 -1.98 -2.57
N PRO A 769 -5.81 -0.91 -1.79
CA PRO A 769 -6.80 -0.40 -0.87
C PRO A 769 -8.02 0.12 -1.63
N ARG A 770 -9.20 -0.01 -1.04
CA ARG A 770 -10.48 0.36 -1.67
C ARG A 770 -11.23 1.36 -0.81
N PHE A 771 -11.92 2.29 -1.46
CA PHE A 771 -12.94 3.10 -0.79
C PHE A 771 -14.33 2.58 -1.14
N VAL A 772 -15.29 2.90 -0.28
CA VAL A 772 -16.68 2.51 -0.43
C VAL A 772 -17.52 3.75 -0.63
N TYR A 773 -18.40 3.70 -1.62
CA TYR A 773 -19.50 4.64 -1.70
C TYR A 773 -20.80 3.93 -2.05
N LEU A 774 -21.89 4.42 -1.47
CA LEU A 774 -23.23 3.96 -1.76
C LEU A 774 -23.85 4.84 -2.84
N LYS A 775 -24.56 4.21 -3.76
CA LYS A 775 -25.40 4.88 -4.73
C LYS A 775 -26.83 4.38 -4.57
N GLN A 776 -27.75 5.29 -4.27
CA GLN A 776 -29.18 4.98 -4.36
C GLN A 776 -29.56 4.77 -5.83
N GLU A 777 -30.13 3.62 -6.15
CA GLU A 777 -30.63 3.28 -7.48
C GLU A 777 -32.10 3.67 -7.62
N SER A 778 -32.91 3.33 -6.62
CA SER A 778 -34.33 3.66 -6.59
C SER A 778 -34.78 3.89 -5.15
N PHE A 779 -35.85 4.67 -5.03
CA PHE A 779 -36.59 4.84 -3.80
C PHE A 779 -38.07 4.78 -4.16
N THR A 780 -38.80 3.86 -3.55
CA THR A 780 -40.21 3.64 -3.83
C THR A 780 -41.00 3.71 -2.53
N ARG A 781 -42.17 4.35 -2.61
CA ARG A 781 -43.18 4.29 -1.57
C ARG A 781 -44.27 3.32 -2.01
N ASN A 782 -44.53 2.30 -1.21
CA ASN A 782 -45.61 1.37 -1.48
C ASN A 782 -46.91 1.87 -0.82
N TYR A 783 -47.99 1.88 -1.59
CA TYR A 783 -49.32 2.31 -1.16
C TYR A 783 -50.30 1.14 -0.98
N ASN A 784 -49.91 -0.07 -1.37
CA ASN A 784 -50.70 -1.27 -1.12
C ASN A 784 -50.40 -1.72 0.32
N GLN A 785 -51.30 -1.31 1.22
CA GLN A 785 -51.32 -1.71 2.63
C GLN A 785 -51.80 -3.14 2.80
#